data_AF-W8T237-F1
#
_entry.id   AF-W8T237-F1
#
_cell.length_a   1.000
_cell.length_b   1.000
_cell.length_c   1.000
_cell.angle_alpha   90.00
_cell.angle_beta   90.00
_cell.angle_gamma   90.00
#
_symmetry.space_group_name_H-M   'P 1'
#
loop_
_entity.id
_entity.type
_entity.pdbx_description
1 polymer ?
#
loop_
_entity_poly.entity_id
_entity_poly.type
_entity_poly.pdbx_seq_one_letter_code
_entity_poly.pdbx_strand_id
1 'polypeptide(L)'
;MYQSSKLPIYISGLSGLAMLSNVCNVDGVNASNATMRSSKRKLLLLATIAGIIIGTTIYLLQEQDEEESIAQENNNNNFNSGDNGNNMDISLWRQELLSILDEAYETIKVSLSNCQEFIGEHFNIRSFITTATSFIGQKLELLANLFESDESLDGVQPQQQSGHSQQIPIFTAFIGKRNTTSSSLPTYTSRGRSSSSHQMPIPDQVDVLSSAVEKPQFACDETNAPNYMIYCQGDLLHAVMMLDIFKDSKTFVDKPLIRDPEVVAAEFKAQFPGAITLNDREAVREFVNDNFHEEGHELEECELVDWQKEPEQLLSIKDTDLRNFALQVNLIWKRLCRTIKKEVLEHQKRHSLIYVPHEFVVPGGRFREFYYWDTYWVMKGLLASGMHQTCKKMILNFQYLVDKIGFIPNGGRVYYLRRSQPPMFIPMVYEYHMATEDDEFLLSMLNSMEKEFAFWKTHRMINVTKNGKSYAVFRYRADSNVPRPESYREDYQTAERVDRQKKRKLWRDIASAAESGWDFSSRWFANRKTMDSIETSNIIPVDLNAIMYWNMKILAHLNGALGNVERRDELNRERSKFVDTFEAVFFDDREGAWFDLNIRTGDRDDDAYPSLAVPLFTECYSTLNNHMMVDVLETLQRKGLLQFPGGVPTSLMKGTNQQWDYPNGWAPINHMIIEGLRKSNHPIMQQKAFEIANKWVNRNYQLYQKDKKMWEKYDVAKAYVRAAKGGEYENQAGFGWTNGVVLDLMVTYSKRLTVDSAERQSVARPAPQVVVNAPDTAAVIAALTLDKLIIRSLVRSLSSFLKCYP
;
A
#
# COMPACT_ATOMS: atom_id res chain seq x y z
N MET A 1 -7.93 -38.86 45.07
CA MET A 1 -8.82 -38.88 46.26
C MET A 1 -9.29 -37.46 46.52
N TYR A 2 -10.60 -37.30 46.66
CA TYR A 2 -11.36 -36.11 47.15
C TYR A 2 -11.28 -34.77 46.40
N GLN A 3 -12.10 -34.64 45.35
CA GLN A 3 -13.22 -33.68 45.20
C GLN A 3 -13.54 -33.48 43.71
N SER A 4 -14.14 -34.51 43.10
CA SER A 4 -14.82 -34.43 41.81
C SER A 4 -16.33 -34.38 42.04
N SER A 5 -16.88 -33.20 42.31
CA SER A 5 -18.33 -32.99 42.32
C SER A 5 -18.66 -31.51 42.27
N LYS A 6 -18.78 -30.94 41.07
CA LYS A 6 -19.64 -29.77 40.73
C LYS A 6 -19.57 -29.25 39.28
N LEU A 7 -19.03 -30.01 38.32
CA LEU A 7 -19.10 -29.61 36.91
C LEU A 7 -20.41 -29.96 36.13
N PRO A 8 -21.38 -30.76 36.62
CA PRO A 8 -22.63 -30.98 35.87
C PRO A 8 -23.76 -29.96 36.08
N ILE A 9 -23.55 -28.86 36.83
CA ILE A 9 -24.65 -27.90 37.13
C ILE A 9 -24.64 -26.67 36.23
N TYR A 10 -23.55 -26.41 35.48
CA TYR A 10 -23.49 -25.24 34.58
C TYR A 10 -23.80 -25.53 33.11
N ILE A 11 -23.91 -26.81 32.70
CA ILE A 11 -24.19 -27.19 31.30
C ILE A 11 -25.68 -27.48 31.06
N SER A 12 -26.49 -27.68 32.10
CA SER A 12 -27.96 -27.83 31.97
C SER A 12 -28.73 -26.49 31.94
N GLY A 13 -28.07 -25.36 32.20
CA GLY A 13 -28.66 -24.02 32.08
C GLY A 13 -28.55 -23.41 30.68
N LEU A 14 -27.60 -23.87 29.87
CA LEU A 14 -27.32 -23.29 28.54
C LEU A 14 -28.13 -23.94 27.41
N SER A 15 -28.66 -25.15 27.62
CA SER A 15 -29.61 -25.80 26.70
C SER A 15 -31.07 -25.33 26.89
N GLY A 16 -31.38 -24.62 27.98
CA GLY A 16 -32.71 -24.02 28.22
C GLY A 16 -32.92 -22.63 27.59
N LEU A 17 -31.87 -21.94 27.17
CA LEU A 17 -31.95 -20.59 26.60
C LEU A 17 -32.12 -20.57 25.07
N ALA A 18 -31.86 -21.70 24.39
CA ALA A 18 -32.15 -21.86 22.97
C ALA A 18 -33.65 -22.12 22.67
N MET A 19 -34.49 -22.30 23.69
CA MET A 19 -35.94 -22.49 23.53
C MET A 19 -36.79 -21.25 23.84
N LEU A 20 -36.18 -20.09 24.13
CA LEU A 20 -36.90 -18.84 24.38
C LEU A 20 -36.72 -17.77 23.28
N SER A 21 -36.18 -18.13 22.11
CA SER A 21 -36.15 -17.23 20.94
C SER A 21 -37.32 -17.43 19.96
N ASN A 22 -38.30 -18.28 20.27
CA ASN A 22 -39.42 -18.60 19.38
C ASN A 22 -40.81 -18.18 19.91
N VAL A 23 -40.88 -17.20 20.80
CA VAL A 23 -42.16 -16.54 21.13
C VAL A 23 -41.92 -15.05 21.31
N CYS A 24 -42.18 -14.29 20.24
CA CYS A 24 -42.76 -12.94 20.26
C CYS A 24 -42.87 -12.45 18.82
N ASN A 25 -43.86 -12.97 18.10
CA ASN A 25 -44.33 -12.42 16.84
C ASN A 25 -45.86 -12.41 16.90
N VAL A 26 -46.44 -11.48 17.68
CA VAL A 26 -47.87 -11.14 17.65
C VAL A 26 -48.02 -9.71 18.16
N ASP A 27 -48.59 -8.84 17.32
CA ASP A 27 -49.05 -7.49 17.67
C ASP A 27 -50.19 -7.51 18.70
N GLY A 28 -50.20 -6.52 19.61
CA GLY A 28 -51.43 -6.06 20.27
C GLY A 28 -51.45 -6.00 21.81
N VAL A 29 -51.37 -4.76 22.32
CA VAL A 29 -52.10 -4.21 23.49
C VAL A 29 -51.75 -4.66 24.93
N ASN A 30 -51.64 -3.63 25.80
CA ASN A 30 -51.69 -3.53 27.27
C ASN A 30 -50.42 -3.77 28.12
N ALA A 31 -49.82 -2.65 28.50
CA ALA A 31 -48.76 -2.50 29.50
C ALA A 31 -49.33 -2.28 30.91
N SER A 32 -48.88 -3.09 31.87
CA SER A 32 -48.70 -2.66 33.29
C SER A 32 -48.00 -3.70 34.17
N ASN A 33 -47.84 -4.97 33.76
CA ASN A 33 -47.12 -5.99 34.54
C ASN A 33 -45.85 -6.58 33.89
N ALA A 34 -45.54 -6.21 32.64
CA ALA A 34 -44.36 -6.72 31.91
C ALA A 34 -43.06 -5.95 32.22
N THR A 35 -43.18 -4.68 32.61
CA THR A 35 -42.04 -3.75 32.84
C THR A 35 -41.23 -4.08 34.10
N MET A 36 -41.87 -4.61 35.15
CA MET A 36 -41.18 -4.95 36.40
C MET A 36 -40.36 -6.26 36.31
N ARG A 37 -40.80 -7.22 35.49
CA ARG A 37 -40.04 -8.47 35.22
C ARG A 37 -38.88 -8.23 34.25
N SER A 38 -39.02 -7.30 33.31
CA SER A 38 -37.96 -6.85 32.41
C SER A 38 -36.81 -6.19 33.17
N SER A 39 -37.13 -5.29 34.11
CA SER A 39 -36.13 -4.55 34.91
C SER A 39 -35.35 -5.45 35.86
N LYS A 40 -36.00 -6.43 36.52
CA LYS A 40 -35.32 -7.43 37.36
C LYS A 40 -34.36 -8.33 36.56
N ARG A 41 -34.71 -8.70 35.33
CA ARG A 41 -33.84 -9.50 34.45
C ARG A 41 -32.65 -8.71 33.93
N LYS A 42 -32.82 -7.43 33.63
CA LYS A 42 -31.73 -6.52 33.23
C LYS A 42 -30.75 -6.27 34.38
N LEU A 43 -31.25 -6.09 35.61
CA LEU A 43 -30.39 -5.89 36.78
C LEU A 43 -29.58 -7.15 37.13
N LEU A 44 -30.21 -8.33 37.06
CA LEU A 44 -29.53 -9.61 37.28
C LEU A 44 -28.46 -9.87 36.21
N LEU A 45 -28.74 -9.50 34.96
CA LEU A 45 -27.79 -9.61 33.85
C LEU A 45 -26.58 -8.69 34.06
N LEU A 46 -26.80 -7.43 34.45
CA LEU A 46 -25.73 -6.47 34.73
C LEU A 46 -24.86 -6.88 35.92
N ALA A 47 -25.47 -7.35 37.02
CA ALA A 47 -24.73 -7.85 38.19
C ALA A 47 -23.90 -9.11 37.85
N THR A 48 -24.43 -9.98 37.00
CA THR A 48 -23.72 -11.19 36.53
C THR A 48 -22.54 -10.80 35.62
N ILE A 49 -22.73 -9.84 34.72
CA ILE A 49 -21.66 -9.33 33.84
C ILE A 49 -20.54 -8.66 34.67
N ALA A 50 -20.90 -7.84 35.66
CA ALA A 50 -19.93 -7.19 36.54
C ALA A 50 -19.14 -8.22 37.38
N GLY A 51 -19.81 -9.25 37.92
CA GLY A 51 -19.14 -10.33 38.65
C GLY A 51 -18.19 -11.15 37.77
N ILE A 52 -18.55 -11.38 36.50
CA ILE A 52 -17.69 -12.06 35.53
C ILE A 52 -16.46 -11.20 35.20
N ILE A 53 -16.63 -9.89 34.98
CA ILE A 53 -15.51 -8.99 34.68
C ILE A 53 -14.55 -8.94 35.87
N ILE A 54 -15.05 -8.72 37.09
CA ILE A 54 -14.21 -8.66 38.30
C ILE A 54 -13.51 -10.00 38.55
N GLY A 55 -14.22 -11.12 38.42
CA GLY A 55 -13.63 -12.45 38.59
C GLY A 55 -12.57 -12.78 37.54
N THR A 56 -12.76 -12.35 36.29
CA THR A 56 -11.80 -12.54 35.20
C THR A 56 -10.57 -11.67 35.39
N THR A 57 -10.73 -10.42 35.84
CA THR A 57 -9.61 -9.52 36.14
C THR A 57 -8.78 -10.04 37.32
N ILE A 58 -9.42 -10.52 38.40
CA ILE A 58 -8.70 -11.13 39.55
C ILE A 58 -7.96 -12.39 39.12
N TYR A 59 -8.57 -13.25 38.30
CA TYR A 59 -7.94 -14.47 37.80
C TYR A 59 -6.73 -14.17 36.91
N LEU A 60 -6.82 -13.15 36.05
CA LEU A 60 -5.71 -12.73 35.19
C LEU A 60 -4.56 -12.09 35.98
N LEU A 61 -4.85 -11.38 37.07
CA LEU A 61 -3.82 -10.83 37.96
C LEU A 61 -3.12 -11.94 38.76
N GLN A 62 -3.86 -12.96 39.21
CA GLN A 62 -3.28 -14.12 39.92
C GLN A 62 -2.43 -15.02 39.02
N GLU A 63 -2.80 -15.22 37.74
CA GLU A 63 -1.94 -15.94 36.77
C GLU A 63 -0.66 -15.16 36.44
N GLN A 64 -0.68 -13.82 36.51
CA GLN A 64 0.47 -12.97 36.18
C GLN A 64 1.53 -12.95 37.30
N ASP A 65 1.10 -12.99 38.57
CA ASP A 65 2.01 -13.14 39.72
C ASP A 65 2.66 -14.53 39.76
N GLU A 66 1.95 -15.59 39.32
CA GLU A 66 2.54 -16.93 39.17
C GLU A 66 3.58 -16.97 38.02
N GLU A 67 3.31 -16.32 36.87
CA GLU A 67 4.25 -16.22 35.75
C GLU A 67 5.48 -15.34 36.09
N GLU A 68 5.34 -14.27 36.88
CA GLU A 68 6.47 -13.44 37.33
C GLU A 68 7.36 -14.13 38.37
N SER A 69 6.79 -14.96 39.27
CA SER A 69 7.60 -15.79 40.18
C SER A 69 8.43 -16.85 39.44
N ILE A 70 7.87 -17.42 38.36
CA ILE A 70 8.54 -18.42 37.50
C ILE A 70 9.58 -17.74 36.59
N ALA A 71 9.37 -16.48 36.20
CA ALA A 71 10.33 -15.70 35.40
C ALA A 71 11.52 -15.20 36.23
N GLN A 72 11.34 -14.90 37.52
CA GLN A 72 12.44 -14.53 38.43
C GLN A 72 13.33 -15.73 38.84
N GLU A 73 12.79 -16.95 38.93
CA GLU A 73 13.61 -18.15 39.14
C GLU A 73 14.45 -18.55 37.91
N ASN A 74 13.97 -18.27 36.68
CA ASN A 74 14.65 -18.66 35.44
C ASN A 74 15.71 -17.66 34.95
N ASN A 75 15.77 -16.43 35.48
CA ASN A 75 16.72 -15.39 35.07
C ASN A 75 18.05 -15.37 35.84
N ASN A 76 18.26 -16.28 36.80
CA ASN A 76 19.55 -16.41 37.50
C ASN A 76 20.59 -17.28 36.77
N ASN A 77 20.29 -17.79 35.56
CA ASN A 77 21.22 -18.60 34.78
C ASN A 77 21.20 -18.22 33.29
N ASN A 78 21.77 -17.06 32.91
CA ASN A 78 22.55 -16.83 31.68
C ASN A 78 22.77 -15.32 31.43
N PHE A 79 24.00 -14.85 31.69
CA PHE A 79 24.46 -13.50 31.29
C PHE A 79 25.24 -13.58 29.97
N ASN A 80 24.75 -12.92 28.90
CA ASN A 80 25.51 -12.04 28.00
C ASN A 80 24.78 -11.83 26.65
N SER A 81 24.06 -10.72 26.52
CA SER A 81 24.02 -9.90 25.31
C SER A 81 23.31 -8.58 25.63
N GLY A 82 24.06 -7.48 25.60
CA GLY A 82 23.51 -6.15 25.79
C GLY A 82 22.68 -5.73 24.58
N ASP A 83 21.40 -5.49 24.81
CA ASP A 83 20.55 -4.72 23.92
C ASP A 83 19.65 -3.83 24.80
N ASN A 84 19.92 -2.52 24.78
CA ASN A 84 19.10 -1.52 25.49
C ASN A 84 17.85 -1.23 24.65
N GLY A 85 16.81 -2.05 24.83
CA GLY A 85 15.45 -1.77 24.39
C GLY A 85 14.68 -1.00 25.45
N ASN A 86 14.00 0.07 25.04
CA ASN A 86 13.12 0.94 25.82
C ASN A 86 12.29 0.17 26.88
N ASN A 87 12.59 0.39 28.16
CA ASN A 87 11.64 0.14 29.24
C ASN A 87 10.49 1.15 29.10
N MET A 88 9.33 0.65 28.69
CA MET A 88 8.05 1.34 28.83
C MET A 88 7.81 1.56 30.32
N ASP A 89 7.50 2.80 30.72
CA ASP A 89 7.33 3.16 32.13
C ASP A 89 6.06 2.49 32.68
N ILE A 90 6.22 1.30 33.26
CA ILE A 90 5.15 0.47 33.85
C ILE A 90 4.40 1.24 34.94
N SER A 91 5.03 2.23 35.57
CA SER A 91 4.40 3.08 36.58
C SER A 91 3.26 3.94 36.01
N LEU A 92 3.42 4.45 34.78
CA LEU A 92 2.40 5.24 34.09
C LEU A 92 1.18 4.39 33.71
N TRP A 93 1.43 3.17 33.21
CA TRP A 93 0.36 2.25 32.82
C TRP A 93 -0.44 1.74 34.03
N ARG A 94 0.23 1.52 35.17
CA ARG A 94 -0.41 1.15 36.44
C ARG A 94 -1.29 2.30 37.00
N GLN A 95 -0.84 3.54 36.89
CA GLN A 95 -1.62 4.71 37.32
C GLN A 95 -2.88 4.92 36.46
N GLU A 96 -2.77 4.75 35.13
CA GLU A 96 -3.93 4.81 34.23
C GLU A 96 -4.96 3.71 34.54
N LEU A 97 -4.49 2.49 34.83
CA LEU A 97 -5.39 1.38 35.14
C LEU A 97 -6.14 1.59 36.47
N LEU A 98 -5.47 2.12 37.49
CA LEU A 98 -6.09 2.46 38.78
C LEU A 98 -7.13 3.58 38.62
N SER A 99 -6.83 4.61 37.82
CA SER A 99 -7.78 5.68 37.52
C SER A 99 -9.06 5.15 36.85
N ILE A 100 -8.93 4.21 35.92
CA ILE A 100 -10.08 3.62 35.21
C ILE A 100 -10.93 2.75 36.15
N LEU A 101 -10.29 2.04 37.08
CA LEU A 101 -10.99 1.20 38.05
C LEU A 101 -11.74 2.04 39.10
N ASP A 102 -11.15 3.15 39.53
CA ASP A 102 -11.76 4.06 40.50
C ASP A 102 -12.98 4.79 39.90
N GLU A 103 -12.85 5.23 38.64
CA GLU A 103 -13.95 5.85 37.89
C GLU A 103 -15.11 4.86 37.64
N ALA A 104 -14.78 3.60 37.33
CA ALA A 104 -15.78 2.54 37.20
C ALA A 104 -16.49 2.23 38.53
N TYR A 105 -15.74 2.22 39.65
CA TYR A 105 -16.29 2.01 40.98
C TYR A 105 -17.26 3.12 41.39
N GLU A 106 -16.87 4.38 41.26
CA GLU A 106 -17.73 5.52 41.59
C GLU A 106 -18.98 5.57 40.70
N THR A 107 -18.86 5.23 39.42
CA THR A 107 -20.00 5.12 38.51
C THR A 107 -21.00 4.04 38.96
N ILE A 108 -20.50 2.88 39.40
CA ILE A 108 -21.34 1.78 39.92
C ILE A 108 -22.00 2.17 41.24
N LYS A 109 -21.26 2.83 42.14
CA LYS A 109 -21.72 3.29 43.45
C LYS A 109 -22.84 4.33 43.32
N VAL A 110 -22.68 5.32 42.43
CA VAL A 110 -23.72 6.31 42.12
C VAL A 110 -24.95 5.63 41.52
N SER A 111 -24.76 4.69 40.60
CA SER A 111 -25.86 3.94 39.97
C SER A 111 -26.66 3.10 40.98
N LEU A 112 -25.98 2.50 41.97
CA LEU A 112 -26.61 1.73 43.05
C LEU A 112 -27.32 2.63 44.06
N SER A 113 -26.76 3.81 44.38
CA SER A 113 -27.39 4.81 45.25
C SER A 113 -28.68 5.37 44.63
N ASN A 114 -28.66 5.68 43.33
CA ASN A 114 -29.85 6.14 42.60
C ASN A 114 -30.94 5.06 42.51
N CYS A 115 -30.56 3.77 42.50
CA CYS A 115 -31.52 2.68 42.60
C CYS A 115 -32.14 2.55 44.01
N GLN A 116 -31.48 3.03 45.05
CA GLN A 116 -31.96 2.98 46.44
C GLN A 116 -33.10 3.98 46.68
N GLU A 117 -33.06 5.17 46.05
CA GLU A 117 -34.17 6.14 46.07
C GLU A 117 -35.40 5.67 45.29
N PHE A 118 -35.20 4.84 44.27
CA PHE A 118 -36.28 4.37 43.39
C PHE A 118 -37.06 3.16 43.95
N ILE A 119 -36.54 2.51 44.99
CA ILE A 119 -37.10 1.28 45.57
C ILE A 119 -37.54 1.58 46.99
N GLY A 120 -38.80 2.03 47.13
CA GLY A 120 -39.49 2.14 48.42
C GLY A 120 -39.49 0.83 49.21
N GLU A 121 -39.72 0.93 50.53
CA GLU A 121 -39.54 -0.08 51.59
C GLU A 121 -39.96 -1.53 51.27
N HIS A 122 -39.18 -2.22 50.43
CA HIS A 122 -39.28 -3.66 50.23
C HIS A 122 -38.05 -4.34 50.83
N PHE A 123 -38.29 -4.98 51.96
CA PHE A 123 -37.36 -5.49 52.97
C PHE A 123 -36.29 -6.50 52.50
N ASN A 124 -36.19 -6.81 51.20
CA ASN A 124 -35.25 -7.81 50.67
C ASN A 124 -34.23 -7.27 49.64
N ILE A 125 -34.45 -6.07 49.10
CA ILE A 125 -33.51 -5.48 48.12
C ILE A 125 -32.40 -4.69 48.82
N ARG A 126 -32.73 -4.03 49.94
CA ARG A 126 -31.74 -3.28 50.73
C ARG A 126 -30.63 -4.20 51.26
N SER A 127 -30.99 -5.38 51.77
CA SER A 127 -30.04 -6.41 52.21
C SER A 127 -29.11 -6.87 51.09
N PHE A 128 -29.65 -7.10 49.88
CA PHE A 128 -28.87 -7.53 48.72
C PHE A 128 -27.89 -6.45 48.24
N ILE A 129 -28.33 -5.19 48.16
CA ILE A 129 -27.47 -4.06 47.76
C ILE A 129 -26.39 -3.84 48.82
N THR A 130 -26.73 -3.83 50.12
CA THR A 130 -25.74 -3.69 51.20
C THR A 130 -24.72 -4.85 51.18
N THR A 131 -25.16 -6.08 50.88
CA THR A 131 -24.25 -7.24 50.79
C THR A 131 -23.34 -7.14 49.57
N ALA A 132 -23.86 -6.71 48.41
CA ALA A 132 -23.07 -6.55 47.20
C ALA A 132 -22.05 -5.40 47.33
N THR A 133 -22.44 -4.26 47.88
CA THR A 133 -21.54 -3.12 48.12
C THR A 133 -20.48 -3.46 49.17
N SER A 134 -20.83 -4.19 50.23
CA SER A 134 -19.87 -4.69 51.24
C SER A 134 -18.88 -5.69 50.65
N PHE A 135 -19.35 -6.63 49.82
CA PHE A 135 -18.50 -7.62 49.15
C PHE A 135 -17.51 -6.99 48.17
N ILE A 136 -17.97 -5.98 47.41
CA ILE A 136 -17.11 -5.21 46.48
C ILE A 136 -16.11 -4.37 47.28
N GLY A 137 -16.54 -3.70 48.35
CA GLY A 137 -15.67 -2.93 49.24
C GLY A 137 -14.58 -3.78 49.88
N GLN A 138 -14.93 -4.95 50.44
CA GLN A 138 -13.97 -5.88 51.03
C GLN A 138 -12.96 -6.42 50.00
N LYS A 139 -13.36 -6.59 48.74
CA LYS A 139 -12.45 -7.04 47.67
C LYS A 139 -11.51 -5.94 47.19
N LEU A 140 -11.96 -4.69 47.16
CA LEU A 140 -11.13 -3.53 46.85
C LEU A 140 -10.15 -3.20 47.99
N GLU A 141 -10.58 -3.37 49.24
CA GLU A 141 -9.71 -3.23 50.42
C GLU A 141 -8.66 -4.36 50.49
N LEU A 142 -9.02 -5.59 50.06
CA LEU A 142 -8.04 -6.68 49.91
C LEU A 142 -7.01 -6.38 48.81
N LEU A 143 -7.44 -5.76 47.70
CA LEU A 143 -6.57 -5.30 46.62
C LEU A 143 -5.65 -4.17 47.11
N ALA A 144 -6.17 -3.16 47.81
CA ALA A 144 -5.38 -2.08 48.38
C ALA A 144 -4.32 -2.59 49.38
N ASN A 145 -4.69 -3.53 50.25
CA ASN A 145 -3.77 -4.14 51.22
C ASN A 145 -2.71 -5.05 50.55
N LEU A 146 -3.01 -5.66 49.41
CA LEU A 146 -2.02 -6.41 48.60
C LEU A 146 -0.99 -5.47 47.95
N PHE A 147 -1.36 -4.22 47.67
CA PHE A 147 -0.46 -3.21 47.10
C PHE A 147 0.33 -2.41 48.14
N GLU A 148 -0.12 -2.32 49.40
CA GLU A 148 0.66 -1.72 50.50
C GLU A 148 1.74 -2.66 51.08
N SER A 149 1.67 -3.97 50.83
CA SER A 149 2.69 -4.92 51.31
C SER A 149 4.00 -4.93 50.51
N ASP A 150 4.06 -4.25 49.35
CA ASP A 150 5.21 -4.25 48.43
C ASP A 150 6.11 -3.00 48.55
N GLU A 151 5.80 -2.04 49.44
CA GLU A 151 6.61 -0.83 49.69
C GLU A 151 7.51 -0.92 50.96
N SER A 152 7.76 -2.11 51.53
CA SER A 152 8.55 -2.26 52.77
C SER A 152 9.89 -2.99 52.65
N LEU A 153 10.51 -3.00 51.46
CA LEU A 153 11.88 -3.52 51.27
C LEU A 153 12.76 -2.56 50.48
N ASP A 154 13.08 -1.40 51.06
CA ASP A 154 14.32 -0.67 50.72
C ASP A 154 14.78 0.17 51.92
N GLY A 155 15.77 -0.34 52.65
CA GLY A 155 16.24 0.33 53.85
C GLY A 155 17.45 -0.33 54.52
N VAL A 156 18.57 -0.51 53.81
CA VAL A 156 19.88 -0.74 54.45
C VAL A 156 21.00 -0.04 53.67
N GLN A 157 21.51 1.08 54.21
CA GLN A 157 22.80 1.67 53.81
C GLN A 157 23.98 0.76 54.23
N PRO A 158 25.13 0.89 53.55
CA PRO A 158 26.38 0.86 54.30
C PRO A 158 27.32 2.04 54.01
N GLN A 159 27.94 2.44 55.11
CA GLN A 159 28.91 3.51 55.29
C GLN A 159 30.27 3.24 54.62
N GLN A 160 30.99 4.35 54.44
CA GLN A 160 32.41 4.45 54.12
C GLN A 160 33.30 3.51 54.95
N GLN A 161 34.33 2.93 54.32
CA GLN A 161 35.65 2.78 54.94
C GLN A 161 36.79 2.62 53.91
N SER A 162 37.95 3.04 54.37
CA SER A 162 39.16 3.51 53.68
C SER A 162 40.30 2.47 53.59
N GLY A 163 41.26 2.74 52.69
CA GLY A 163 42.65 2.20 52.74
C GLY A 163 42.84 0.91 51.94
N HIS A 164 43.99 0.58 51.35
CA HIS A 164 45.32 1.15 51.38
C HIS A 164 46.09 0.68 50.13
N SER A 165 46.97 1.55 49.65
CA SER A 165 48.08 1.28 48.73
C SER A 165 49.08 0.26 49.28
N GLN A 166 49.60 -0.62 48.42
CA GLN A 166 50.99 -1.11 48.55
C GLN A 166 51.71 -1.08 47.19
N GLN A 167 52.89 -0.46 47.23
CA GLN A 167 53.86 -0.26 46.16
C GLN A 167 54.97 -1.34 46.24
N ILE A 168 55.40 -1.85 45.06
CA ILE A 168 56.80 -1.92 44.51
C ILE A 168 57.82 -2.84 45.26
N PRO A 169 58.82 -3.56 44.65
CA PRO A 169 59.62 -3.22 43.44
C PRO A 169 59.86 -4.32 42.37
N ILE A 170 59.88 -3.94 41.08
CA ILE A 170 61.04 -3.66 40.16
C ILE A 170 61.84 -4.90 39.72
N PHE A 171 61.75 -5.25 38.42
CA PHE A 171 62.93 -5.43 37.54
C PHE A 171 62.56 -5.30 36.05
N THR A 172 63.54 -4.85 35.29
CA THR A 172 63.55 -4.19 33.97
C THR A 172 63.50 -5.14 32.77
N ALA A 173 62.90 -4.71 31.63
CA ALA A 173 63.48 -4.69 30.26
C ALA A 173 62.53 -5.02 29.08
N PHE A 174 62.42 -4.04 28.16
CA PHE A 174 62.36 -4.14 26.68
C PHE A 174 61.21 -4.88 25.94
N ILE A 175 60.32 -4.11 25.27
CA ILE A 175 60.22 -3.90 23.80
C ILE A 175 58.92 -3.11 23.53
N GLY A 176 59.05 -1.89 22.96
CA GLY A 176 57.91 -1.00 22.67
C GLY A 176 57.67 -0.80 21.18
N LYS A 177 56.41 -0.93 20.75
CA LYS A 177 55.86 -0.34 19.52
C LYS A 177 54.53 0.36 19.84
N ARG A 178 54.57 1.69 19.65
CA ARG A 178 53.54 2.63 19.15
C ARG A 178 52.09 2.48 19.64
N ASN A 179 51.61 3.50 20.36
CA ASN A 179 50.68 4.49 19.81
C ASN A 179 50.45 5.67 20.77
N THR A 180 49.95 6.74 20.17
CA THR A 180 49.29 7.94 20.70
C THR A 180 50.08 9.20 21.03
N THR A 181 49.44 10.27 20.56
CA THR A 181 49.79 11.64 20.27
C THR A 181 49.71 12.54 21.49
N SER A 182 50.68 13.45 21.61
CA SER A 182 50.64 14.64 22.46
C SER A 182 49.95 15.80 21.74
N SER A 183 49.09 16.55 22.42
CA SER A 183 49.41 17.92 22.89
C SER A 183 48.18 18.82 23.09
N SER A 184 48.27 19.57 24.20
CA SER A 184 47.70 20.90 24.50
C SER A 184 46.19 21.09 24.61
N LEU A 185 45.74 21.20 25.87
CA LEU A 185 44.59 21.99 26.30
C LEU A 185 44.85 23.50 26.15
N PRO A 186 43.81 24.29 25.82
CA PRO A 186 43.63 25.61 26.38
C PRO A 186 42.38 25.67 27.27
N THR A 187 42.55 26.37 28.38
CA THR A 187 41.56 26.80 29.38
C THR A 187 40.33 27.47 28.77
N TYR A 188 39.13 26.97 29.09
CA TYR A 188 37.86 27.62 28.78
C TYR A 188 37.29 28.29 30.04
N THR A 189 37.33 29.61 30.08
CA THR A 189 36.60 30.44 31.03
C THR A 189 35.11 30.37 30.74
N SER A 190 34.30 30.10 31.76
CA SER A 190 32.84 30.12 31.72
C SER A 190 32.32 31.51 31.37
N ARG A 191 31.70 31.67 30.19
CA ARG A 191 30.76 32.77 29.89
C ARG A 191 29.37 32.18 29.74
N GLY A 192 28.41 32.84 30.38
CA GLY A 192 27.05 32.38 30.59
C GLY A 192 26.33 31.95 29.32
N ARG A 193 25.53 30.89 29.46
CA ARG A 193 24.52 30.47 28.49
C ARG A 193 23.50 31.59 28.31
N SER A 194 23.55 32.27 27.17
CA SER A 194 22.35 32.82 26.55
C SER A 194 21.70 31.71 25.73
N SER A 195 20.43 31.42 26.00
CA SER A 195 19.60 30.57 25.15
C SER A 195 19.33 31.28 23.81
N SER A 196 20.19 31.08 22.81
CA SER A 196 19.87 31.41 21.42
C SER A 196 19.21 30.19 20.79
N SER A 197 17.90 30.26 20.54
CA SER A 197 17.22 29.37 19.60
C SER A 197 17.98 29.41 18.28
N HIS A 198 18.71 28.34 17.97
CA HIS A 198 19.53 28.31 16.77
C HIS A 198 18.61 28.32 15.54
N GLN A 199 18.72 29.41 14.77
CA GLN A 199 18.17 29.61 13.44
C GLN A 199 18.79 28.56 12.49
N MET A 200 18.27 27.33 12.47
CA MET A 200 18.71 26.36 11.47
C MET A 200 18.03 26.71 10.13
N PRO A 201 18.79 27.12 9.10
CA PRO A 201 18.24 27.35 7.77
C PRO A 201 17.72 26.02 7.21
N ILE A 202 16.73 26.09 6.33
CA ILE A 202 16.38 24.92 5.51
C ILE A 202 17.58 24.55 4.61
N PRO A 203 17.71 23.27 4.17
CA PRO A 203 18.73 22.88 3.20
C PRO A 203 18.76 23.84 2.01
N ASP A 204 19.93 24.17 1.48
CA ASP A 204 20.00 25.09 0.36
C ASP A 204 19.61 24.44 -0.98
N GLN A 205 19.35 25.28 -1.98
CA GLN A 205 19.02 24.86 -3.35
C GLN A 205 20.26 24.69 -4.25
N VAL A 206 21.49 24.76 -3.72
CA VAL A 206 22.71 24.80 -4.54
C VAL A 206 22.81 23.56 -5.42
N ASP A 207 22.47 22.37 -4.91
CA ASP A 207 22.50 21.15 -5.71
C ASP A 207 21.37 21.06 -6.74
N VAL A 208 20.23 21.71 -6.47
CA VAL A 208 19.08 21.71 -7.37
C VAL A 208 19.27 22.71 -8.52
N LEU A 209 19.87 23.88 -8.24
CA LEU A 209 20.03 24.97 -9.22
C LEU A 209 21.40 24.98 -9.92
N SER A 210 22.44 24.39 -9.33
CA SER A 210 23.79 24.47 -9.89
C SER A 210 23.92 23.72 -11.23
N SER A 211 24.58 24.37 -12.17
CA SER A 211 25.01 23.82 -13.46
C SER A 211 26.45 23.26 -13.44
N ALA A 212 27.10 23.17 -12.27
CA ALA A 212 28.51 22.79 -12.17
C ALA A 212 28.81 21.34 -12.59
N VAL A 213 27.82 20.43 -12.45
CA VAL A 213 27.94 19.02 -12.85
C VAL A 213 27.23 18.78 -14.18
N GLU A 214 25.95 19.11 -14.21
CA GLU A 214 25.06 19.01 -15.38
C GLU A 214 24.02 20.13 -15.24
N LYS A 215 23.61 20.74 -16.36
CA LYS A 215 22.55 21.77 -16.35
C LYS A 215 21.26 21.18 -15.75
N PRO A 216 20.58 21.87 -14.82
CA PRO A 216 19.27 21.43 -14.34
C PRO A 216 18.26 21.36 -15.49
N GLN A 217 17.54 20.24 -15.54
CA GLN A 217 16.36 20.02 -16.35
C GLN A 217 15.22 19.78 -15.37
N PHE A 218 14.38 20.78 -15.19
CA PHE A 218 13.21 20.71 -14.29
C PHE A 218 12.11 19.83 -14.87
N ALA A 219 11.12 19.43 -14.08
CA ALA A 219 10.00 18.62 -14.57
C ALA A 219 9.13 19.37 -15.60
N CYS A 220 9.06 20.69 -15.49
CA CYS A 220 8.49 21.62 -16.47
C CYS A 220 9.23 22.97 -16.40
N ASP A 221 9.13 23.78 -17.45
CA ASP A 221 9.72 25.13 -17.53
C ASP A 221 8.85 26.07 -18.37
N GLU A 222 9.33 27.31 -18.57
CA GLU A 222 8.63 28.34 -19.36
C GLU A 222 8.23 27.90 -20.78
N THR A 223 8.87 26.87 -21.35
CA THR A 223 8.56 26.39 -22.70
C THR A 223 7.33 25.51 -22.76
N ASN A 224 6.94 24.89 -21.65
CA ASN A 224 5.85 23.91 -21.61
C ASN A 224 4.84 24.11 -20.48
N ALA A 225 5.12 24.99 -19.51
CA ALA A 225 4.20 25.32 -18.43
C ALA A 225 4.35 26.80 -18.01
N PRO A 226 3.29 27.63 -18.08
CA PRO A 226 3.37 29.04 -17.72
C PRO A 226 3.50 29.29 -16.20
N ASN A 227 3.32 28.26 -15.38
CA ASN A 227 3.35 28.29 -13.92
C ASN A 227 4.48 27.45 -13.33
N TYR A 228 5.50 27.17 -14.15
CA TYR A 228 6.67 26.39 -13.78
C TYR A 228 7.39 26.90 -12.52
N MET A 229 7.40 28.23 -12.29
CA MET A 229 8.03 28.88 -11.13
C MET A 229 7.32 28.64 -9.78
N ILE A 230 6.15 28.00 -9.80
CA ILE A 230 5.41 27.58 -8.60
C ILE A 230 5.46 26.05 -8.47
N TYR A 231 5.17 25.33 -9.55
CA TYR A 231 4.91 23.88 -9.49
C TYR A 231 6.10 23.00 -9.88
N CYS A 232 7.16 23.53 -10.49
CA CYS A 232 8.29 22.72 -10.97
C CYS A 232 9.65 23.20 -10.48
N GLN A 233 9.76 24.46 -10.09
CA GLN A 233 10.97 25.09 -9.57
C GLN A 233 10.62 26.33 -8.74
N GLY A 234 11.63 26.92 -8.09
CA GLY A 234 11.49 28.21 -7.39
C GLY A 234 11.50 28.08 -5.86
N ASP A 235 11.66 29.23 -5.21
CA ASP A 235 11.86 29.32 -3.77
C ASP A 235 10.63 28.89 -2.96
N LEU A 236 9.42 29.17 -3.46
CA LEU A 236 8.18 28.75 -2.80
C LEU A 236 8.07 27.23 -2.75
N LEU A 237 8.28 26.54 -3.89
CA LEU A 237 8.27 25.08 -3.94
C LEU A 237 9.28 24.50 -2.96
N HIS A 238 10.52 24.99 -3.02
CA HIS A 238 11.57 24.48 -2.16
C HIS A 238 11.28 24.72 -0.67
N ALA A 239 10.83 25.91 -0.30
CA ALA A 239 10.49 26.25 1.08
C ALA A 239 9.38 25.36 1.63
N VAL A 240 8.28 25.18 0.88
CA VAL A 240 7.15 24.35 1.31
C VAL A 240 7.58 22.90 1.52
N MET A 241 8.43 22.37 0.63
CA MET A 241 8.91 20.99 0.70
C MET A 241 9.89 20.76 1.86
N MET A 242 10.84 21.68 2.05
CA MET A 242 11.86 21.54 3.11
C MET A 242 11.36 21.88 4.51
N LEU A 243 10.33 22.74 4.62
CA LEU A 243 9.66 23.02 5.90
C LEU A 243 8.65 21.96 6.31
N ASP A 244 8.48 20.91 5.48
CA ASP A 244 7.58 19.80 5.75
C ASP A 244 6.14 20.29 6.04
N ILE A 245 5.66 21.28 5.29
CA ILE A 245 4.35 21.92 5.57
C ILE A 245 3.21 20.90 5.52
N PHE A 246 3.29 19.98 4.56
CA PHE A 246 2.34 18.89 4.35
C PHE A 246 3.03 17.53 4.47
N LYS A 247 2.31 16.55 5.07
CA LYS A 247 2.78 15.16 5.22
C LYS A 247 3.12 14.55 3.85
N ASP A 248 2.29 14.77 2.84
CA ASP A 248 2.50 14.31 1.46
C ASP A 248 3.00 15.48 0.60
N SER A 249 4.17 15.32 -0.02
CA SER A 249 4.75 16.32 -0.93
C SER A 249 3.80 16.66 -2.09
N LYS A 250 2.98 15.71 -2.56
CA LYS A 250 2.03 15.94 -3.65
C LYS A 250 0.92 16.93 -3.29
N THR A 251 0.60 17.08 -2.00
CA THR A 251 -0.48 17.99 -1.56
C THR A 251 -0.26 19.41 -2.08
N PHE A 252 0.93 19.99 -1.90
CA PHE A 252 1.19 21.36 -2.33
C PHE A 252 1.10 21.54 -3.85
N VAL A 253 1.72 20.64 -4.61
CA VAL A 253 1.76 20.77 -6.08
C VAL A 253 0.41 20.48 -6.75
N ASP A 254 -0.56 19.90 -6.04
CA ASP A 254 -1.94 19.73 -6.47
C ASP A 254 -2.85 20.93 -6.13
N LYS A 255 -2.39 21.87 -5.30
CA LYS A 255 -3.21 23.02 -4.89
C LYS A 255 -3.31 24.06 -6.02
N PRO A 256 -4.52 24.47 -6.44
CA PRO A 256 -4.70 25.52 -7.43
C PRO A 256 -4.39 26.90 -6.83
N LEU A 257 -3.86 27.81 -7.64
CA LEU A 257 -3.64 29.20 -7.22
C LEU A 257 -4.94 30.01 -7.27
N ILE A 258 -5.10 30.94 -6.32
CA ILE A 258 -6.18 31.93 -6.31
C ILE A 258 -5.89 33.04 -7.34
N ARG A 259 -4.62 33.40 -7.50
CA ARG A 259 -4.12 34.49 -8.36
C ARG A 259 -3.05 33.99 -9.32
N ASP A 260 -2.67 34.84 -10.27
CA ASP A 260 -1.67 34.47 -11.29
C ASP A 260 -0.30 34.16 -10.65
N PRO A 261 0.42 33.14 -11.16
CA PRO A 261 1.63 32.61 -10.52
C PRO A 261 2.75 33.65 -10.40
N GLU A 262 2.86 34.58 -11.34
CA GLU A 262 3.86 35.64 -11.30
C GLU A 262 3.65 36.60 -10.11
N VAL A 263 2.39 36.86 -9.75
CA VAL A 263 2.03 37.69 -8.58
C VAL A 263 2.38 36.97 -7.28
N VAL A 264 1.95 35.71 -7.15
CA VAL A 264 2.21 34.89 -5.95
C VAL A 264 3.72 34.69 -5.74
N ALA A 265 4.48 34.41 -6.81
CA ALA A 265 5.93 34.26 -6.71
C ALA A 265 6.63 35.56 -6.27
N ALA A 266 6.20 36.72 -6.79
CA ALA A 266 6.77 38.01 -6.42
C ALA A 266 6.47 38.39 -4.96
N GLU A 267 5.25 38.14 -4.49
CA GLU A 267 4.86 38.40 -3.11
C GLU A 267 5.56 37.47 -2.12
N PHE A 268 5.72 36.18 -2.45
CA PHE A 268 6.52 35.26 -1.64
C PHE A 268 7.93 35.79 -1.43
N LYS A 269 8.58 36.23 -2.52
CA LYS A 269 9.93 36.80 -2.47
C LYS A 269 9.99 38.11 -1.66
N ALA A 270 8.94 38.92 -1.72
CA ALA A 270 8.86 40.16 -0.93
C ALA A 270 8.68 39.88 0.56
N GLN A 271 7.89 38.86 0.93
CA GLN A 271 7.64 38.46 2.31
C GLN A 271 8.82 37.71 2.93
N PHE A 272 9.55 36.93 2.13
CA PHE A 272 10.72 36.14 2.57
C PHE A 272 11.99 36.58 1.80
N PRO A 273 12.53 37.79 2.05
CA PRO A 273 13.67 38.34 1.30
C PRO A 273 15.03 37.74 1.71
N GLY A 274 15.09 37.02 2.84
CA GLY A 274 16.28 36.42 3.40
C GLY A 274 16.30 34.89 3.31
N ALA A 275 17.27 34.27 3.99
CA ALA A 275 17.29 32.81 4.11
C ALA A 275 16.13 32.33 4.98
N ILE A 276 15.35 31.38 4.44
CA ILE A 276 14.22 30.75 5.14
C ILE A 276 14.77 29.74 6.16
N THR A 277 14.15 29.71 7.33
CA THR A 277 14.52 28.87 8.48
C THR A 277 13.34 28.05 8.96
N LEU A 278 13.59 27.05 9.81
CA LEU A 278 12.52 26.24 10.40
C LEU A 278 11.46 27.05 11.18
N ASN A 279 11.81 28.25 11.66
CA ASN A 279 10.87 29.13 12.37
C ASN A 279 9.84 29.78 11.43
N ASP A 280 10.11 29.82 10.14
CA ASP A 280 9.21 30.40 9.14
C ASP A 280 8.09 29.44 8.72
N ARG A 281 8.03 28.22 9.30
CA ARG A 281 7.07 27.17 8.95
C ARG A 281 5.62 27.65 8.98
N GLU A 282 5.20 28.32 10.06
CA GLU A 282 3.81 28.80 10.18
C GLU A 282 3.54 29.96 9.21
N ALA A 283 4.48 30.90 9.05
CA ALA A 283 4.32 32.01 8.11
C ALA A 283 4.24 31.52 6.65
N VAL A 284 5.02 30.52 6.26
CA VAL A 284 4.92 29.90 4.93
C VAL A 284 3.61 29.12 4.78
N ARG A 285 3.13 28.45 5.84
CA ARG A 285 1.81 27.79 5.81
C ARG A 285 0.67 28.79 5.62
N GLU A 286 0.68 29.91 6.35
CA GLU A 286 -0.29 30.99 6.18
C GLU A 286 -0.23 31.56 4.76
N PHE A 287 0.98 31.81 4.24
CA PHE A 287 1.15 32.25 2.86
C PHE A 287 0.51 31.28 1.84
N VAL A 288 0.69 29.97 2.03
CA VAL A 288 0.04 28.97 1.15
C VAL A 288 -1.48 29.01 1.31
N ASN A 289 -2.00 29.08 2.52
CA ASN A 289 -3.45 29.13 2.76
C ASN A 289 -4.11 30.38 2.14
N ASP A 290 -3.41 31.52 2.13
CA ASP A 290 -3.93 32.78 1.60
C ASP A 290 -3.88 32.86 0.06
N ASN A 291 -3.09 32.00 -0.59
CA ASN A 291 -2.79 32.09 -2.02
C ASN A 291 -3.28 30.89 -2.85
N PHE A 292 -3.71 29.81 -2.20
CA PHE A 292 -4.06 28.56 -2.85
C PHE A 292 -5.43 28.04 -2.39
N HIS A 293 -6.13 27.39 -3.31
CA HIS A 293 -7.32 26.59 -3.00
C HIS A 293 -6.93 25.21 -2.45
N GLU A 294 -7.92 24.49 -1.92
CA GLU A 294 -7.75 23.08 -1.56
C GLU A 294 -7.51 22.22 -2.79
N GLU A 295 -6.71 21.16 -2.63
CA GLU A 295 -6.40 20.28 -3.74
C GLU A 295 -7.64 19.48 -4.18
N GLY A 296 -7.82 19.33 -5.49
CA GLY A 296 -9.04 18.77 -6.07
C GLY A 296 -10.17 19.78 -6.29
N HIS A 297 -10.00 21.05 -5.93
CA HIS A 297 -10.96 22.12 -6.25
C HIS A 297 -11.24 22.25 -7.77
N GLU A 298 -10.29 21.81 -8.60
CA GLU A 298 -10.35 21.82 -10.08
C GLU A 298 -11.35 20.81 -10.67
N LEU A 299 -11.82 19.86 -9.85
CA LEU A 299 -12.55 18.69 -10.29
C LEU A 299 -14.01 18.74 -9.86
N GLU A 300 -14.87 18.16 -10.69
CA GLU A 300 -16.27 17.91 -10.40
C GLU A 300 -16.55 16.42 -10.50
N GLU A 301 -17.55 15.95 -9.75
CA GLU A 301 -18.12 14.63 -9.99
C GLU A 301 -18.78 14.60 -11.36
N CYS A 302 -18.75 13.45 -12.03
CA CYS A 302 -19.44 13.28 -13.31
C CYS A 302 -20.46 12.16 -13.30
N GLU A 303 -21.42 12.32 -14.20
CA GLU A 303 -22.42 11.31 -14.50
C GLU A 303 -21.92 10.40 -15.62
N LEU A 304 -21.85 9.11 -15.32
CA LEU A 304 -21.55 8.07 -16.28
C LEU A 304 -22.84 7.67 -17.00
N VAL A 305 -23.08 8.28 -18.17
CA VAL A 305 -24.36 8.16 -18.91
C VAL A 305 -24.67 6.75 -19.39
N ASP A 306 -23.65 5.93 -19.60
CA ASP A 306 -23.77 4.53 -20.05
C ASP A 306 -23.60 3.52 -18.90
N TRP A 307 -23.49 3.98 -17.65
CA TRP A 307 -23.41 3.10 -16.49
C TRP A 307 -24.74 2.40 -16.25
N GLN A 308 -24.70 1.08 -16.08
CA GLN A 308 -25.86 0.27 -15.75
C GLN A 308 -25.66 -0.44 -14.42
N LYS A 309 -26.72 -0.55 -13.62
CA LYS A 309 -26.67 -1.22 -12.32
C LYS A 309 -26.34 -2.71 -12.45
N GLU A 310 -26.91 -3.36 -13.46
CA GLU A 310 -26.81 -4.80 -13.70
C GLU A 310 -26.39 -5.08 -15.17
N PRO A 311 -25.13 -4.81 -15.55
CA PRO A 311 -24.66 -5.05 -16.91
C PRO A 311 -24.73 -6.54 -17.27
N GLU A 312 -25.16 -6.87 -18.48
CA GLU A 312 -25.38 -8.24 -18.95
C GLU A 312 -24.14 -9.14 -18.76
N GLN A 313 -22.96 -8.64 -19.11
CA GLN A 313 -21.71 -9.39 -18.97
C GLN A 313 -21.42 -9.75 -17.51
N LEU A 314 -21.71 -8.86 -16.55
CA LEU A 314 -21.53 -9.14 -15.13
C LEU A 314 -22.57 -10.14 -14.63
N LEU A 315 -23.80 -10.11 -15.16
CA LEU A 315 -24.83 -11.10 -14.83
C LEU A 315 -24.48 -12.52 -15.31
N SER A 316 -23.59 -12.65 -16.29
CA SER A 316 -23.11 -13.96 -16.78
C SER A 316 -22.23 -14.73 -15.77
N ILE A 317 -21.74 -14.05 -14.72
CA ILE A 317 -20.92 -14.66 -13.67
C ILE A 317 -21.75 -15.70 -12.90
N LYS A 318 -21.37 -16.97 -13.00
CA LYS A 318 -22.15 -18.09 -12.46
C LYS A 318 -22.20 -18.10 -10.94
N ASP A 319 -21.05 -17.90 -10.29
CA ASP A 319 -20.96 -17.83 -8.82
C ASP A 319 -21.67 -16.58 -8.29
N THR A 320 -22.67 -16.77 -7.43
CA THR A 320 -23.55 -15.69 -6.95
C THR A 320 -22.80 -14.67 -6.09
N ASP A 321 -21.83 -15.10 -5.29
CA ASP A 321 -21.07 -14.21 -4.42
C ASP A 321 -20.11 -13.34 -5.23
N LEU A 322 -19.44 -13.94 -6.22
CA LEU A 322 -18.61 -13.19 -7.17
C LEU A 322 -19.43 -12.26 -8.05
N ARG A 323 -20.64 -12.65 -8.47
CA ARG A 323 -21.55 -11.78 -9.21
C ARG A 323 -21.96 -10.56 -8.39
N ASN A 324 -22.37 -10.78 -7.15
CA ASN A 324 -22.71 -9.67 -6.23
C ASN A 324 -21.50 -8.77 -6.00
N PHE A 325 -20.31 -9.34 -5.81
CA PHE A 325 -19.07 -8.58 -5.70
C PHE A 325 -18.78 -7.75 -6.96
N ALA A 326 -18.92 -8.32 -8.16
CA ALA A 326 -18.75 -7.61 -9.43
C ALA A 326 -19.69 -6.40 -9.56
N LEU A 327 -20.98 -6.56 -9.19
CA LEU A 327 -21.94 -5.46 -9.19
C LEU A 327 -21.57 -4.35 -8.19
N GLN A 328 -21.00 -4.72 -7.04
CA GLN A 328 -20.49 -3.75 -6.07
C GLN A 328 -19.24 -3.02 -6.56
N VAL A 329 -18.33 -3.70 -7.27
CA VAL A 329 -17.17 -3.07 -7.91
C VAL A 329 -17.60 -2.14 -9.04
N ASN A 330 -18.59 -2.54 -9.84
CA ASN A 330 -19.17 -1.69 -10.89
C ASN A 330 -19.76 -0.38 -10.34
N LEU A 331 -20.34 -0.39 -9.13
CA LEU A 331 -20.81 0.84 -8.46
C LEU A 331 -19.68 1.82 -8.12
N ILE A 332 -18.43 1.34 -8.00
CA ILE A 332 -17.29 2.20 -7.67
C ILE A 332 -16.94 3.14 -8.82
N TRP A 333 -17.23 2.79 -10.08
CA TRP A 333 -16.99 3.68 -11.23
C TRP A 333 -17.62 5.06 -11.05
N LYS A 334 -18.85 5.11 -10.53
CA LYS A 334 -19.53 6.38 -10.20
C LYS A 334 -18.76 7.25 -9.22
N ARG A 335 -18.04 6.64 -8.27
CA ARG A 335 -17.26 7.36 -7.26
C ARG A 335 -15.92 7.85 -7.77
N LEU A 336 -15.39 7.22 -8.81
CA LEU A 336 -14.10 7.54 -9.42
C LEU A 336 -14.23 8.42 -10.67
N CYS A 337 -15.44 8.66 -11.16
CA CYS A 337 -15.70 9.56 -12.29
C CYS A 337 -15.38 11.00 -11.90
N ARG A 338 -14.51 11.68 -12.65
CA ARG A 338 -14.27 13.13 -12.57
C ARG A 338 -14.40 13.83 -13.92
N THR A 339 -14.83 15.08 -13.88
CA THR A 339 -14.70 16.05 -14.98
C THR A 339 -13.84 17.23 -14.51
N ILE A 340 -13.13 17.88 -15.43
CA ILE A 340 -12.37 19.10 -15.11
C ILE A 340 -13.25 20.31 -15.36
N LYS A 341 -13.31 21.22 -14.38
CA LYS A 341 -14.02 22.49 -14.50
C LYS A 341 -13.51 23.30 -15.69
N LYS A 342 -14.41 24.00 -16.39
CA LYS A 342 -14.03 24.87 -17.52
C LYS A 342 -13.09 26.01 -17.10
N GLU A 343 -13.15 26.46 -15.85
CA GLU A 343 -12.23 27.47 -15.30
C GLU A 343 -10.76 27.06 -15.43
N VAL A 344 -10.46 25.76 -15.40
CA VAL A 344 -9.09 25.25 -15.57
C VAL A 344 -8.57 25.52 -16.97
N LEU A 345 -9.43 25.40 -18.00
CA LEU A 345 -9.08 25.76 -19.37
C LEU A 345 -8.90 27.27 -19.53
N GLU A 346 -9.79 28.06 -18.93
CA GLU A 346 -9.80 29.53 -19.03
C GLU A 346 -8.63 30.18 -18.28
N HIS A 347 -8.18 29.54 -17.19
CA HIS A 347 -7.15 30.06 -16.28
C HIS A 347 -6.02 29.05 -16.04
N GLN A 348 -5.60 28.30 -17.07
CA GLN A 348 -4.60 27.23 -16.97
C GLN A 348 -3.30 27.57 -16.21
N LYS A 349 -2.88 28.85 -16.19
CA LYS A 349 -1.74 29.32 -15.39
C LYS A 349 -1.91 29.10 -13.88
N ARG A 350 -3.14 29.05 -13.38
CA ARG A 350 -3.44 28.87 -11.95
C ARG A 350 -3.52 27.40 -11.53
N HIS A 351 -3.29 26.49 -12.45
CA HIS A 351 -3.58 25.07 -12.27
C HIS A 351 -2.38 24.23 -12.65
N SER A 352 -1.96 23.33 -11.75
CA SER A 352 -1.04 22.27 -12.17
C SER A 352 -1.77 21.18 -12.95
N LEU A 353 -3.09 21.03 -12.81
CA LEU A 353 -3.91 20.08 -13.57
C LEU A 353 -3.98 20.51 -15.04
N ILE A 354 -3.70 19.59 -15.95
CA ILE A 354 -3.83 19.79 -17.39
C ILE A 354 -5.27 19.50 -17.78
N TYR A 355 -5.93 20.50 -18.38
CA TYR A 355 -7.30 20.35 -18.85
C TYR A 355 -7.44 19.26 -19.92
N VAL A 356 -8.52 18.47 -19.83
CA VAL A 356 -9.00 17.56 -20.87
C VAL A 356 -10.52 17.72 -21.03
N PRO A 357 -11.06 17.55 -22.25
CA PRO A 357 -12.44 17.97 -22.57
C PRO A 357 -13.56 17.03 -22.07
N HIS A 358 -13.25 15.78 -21.76
CA HIS A 358 -14.25 14.78 -21.39
C HIS A 358 -14.05 14.25 -19.98
N GLU A 359 -15.10 13.63 -19.43
CA GLU A 359 -14.98 12.90 -18.18
C GLU A 359 -13.97 11.75 -18.25
N PHE A 360 -13.41 11.41 -17.10
CA PHE A 360 -12.46 10.30 -16.95
C PHE A 360 -12.60 9.65 -15.58
N VAL A 361 -12.09 8.43 -15.46
CA VAL A 361 -12.05 7.69 -14.21
C VAL A 361 -10.65 7.83 -13.61
N VAL A 362 -10.57 8.34 -12.38
CA VAL A 362 -9.29 8.40 -11.64
C VAL A 362 -8.93 7.06 -11.01
N PRO A 363 -7.65 6.81 -10.68
CA PRO A 363 -7.28 5.62 -9.92
C PRO A 363 -7.95 5.58 -8.54
N GLY A 364 -7.89 6.67 -7.76
CA GLY A 364 -8.51 6.79 -6.43
C GLY A 364 -7.55 7.27 -5.34
N GLY A 365 -8.10 7.73 -4.21
CA GLY A 365 -7.31 8.28 -3.10
C GLY A 365 -6.62 9.60 -3.46
N ARG A 366 -5.31 9.69 -3.24
CA ARG A 366 -4.47 10.87 -3.58
C ARG A 366 -4.35 11.12 -5.09
N PHE A 367 -4.63 10.11 -5.92
CA PHE A 367 -4.53 10.18 -7.37
C PHE A 367 -5.82 10.78 -7.93
N ARG A 368 -5.81 12.10 -8.12
CA ARG A 368 -6.97 12.91 -8.52
C ARG A 368 -6.99 13.25 -10.02
N GLU A 369 -5.90 12.95 -10.72
CA GLU A 369 -5.77 13.12 -12.16
C GLU A 369 -5.88 11.76 -12.88
N PHE A 370 -6.04 11.80 -14.20
CA PHE A 370 -5.84 10.60 -15.01
C PHE A 370 -4.37 10.16 -14.95
N TYR A 371 -4.16 8.85 -15.02
CA TYR A 371 -2.84 8.22 -15.15
C TYR A 371 -2.84 7.37 -16.41
N TYR A 372 -1.73 7.40 -17.14
CA TYR A 372 -1.69 6.90 -18.51
C TYR A 372 -1.90 5.39 -18.57
N TRP A 373 -0.97 4.58 -18.06
CA TRP A 373 -1.08 3.12 -18.23
C TRP A 373 -2.25 2.55 -17.42
N ASP A 374 -2.57 3.08 -16.23
CA ASP A 374 -3.69 2.68 -15.37
C ASP A 374 -5.01 2.63 -16.15
N THR A 375 -5.19 3.59 -17.06
CA THR A 375 -6.38 3.73 -17.87
C THR A 375 -6.64 2.51 -18.75
N TYR A 376 -5.62 1.75 -19.18
CA TYR A 376 -5.83 0.54 -19.96
C TYR A 376 -6.63 -0.48 -19.16
N TRP A 377 -6.23 -0.74 -17.91
CA TRP A 377 -6.92 -1.68 -17.05
C TRP A 377 -8.27 -1.14 -16.58
N VAL A 378 -8.40 0.16 -16.34
CA VAL A 378 -9.71 0.80 -16.11
C VAL A 378 -10.65 0.51 -17.30
N MET A 379 -10.18 0.71 -18.53
CA MET A 379 -10.97 0.44 -19.74
C MET A 379 -11.37 -1.03 -19.86
N LYS A 380 -10.49 -2.00 -19.53
CA LYS A 380 -10.88 -3.42 -19.48
C LYS A 380 -12.09 -3.64 -18.56
N GLY A 381 -12.11 -2.98 -17.41
CA GLY A 381 -13.25 -2.99 -16.49
C GLY A 381 -14.52 -2.32 -17.00
N LEU A 382 -14.36 -1.16 -17.64
CA LEU A 382 -15.47 -0.41 -18.22
C LEU A 382 -16.11 -1.20 -19.37
N LEU A 383 -15.32 -1.82 -20.24
CA LEU A 383 -15.79 -2.72 -21.30
C LEU A 383 -16.53 -3.94 -20.70
N ALA A 384 -15.97 -4.56 -19.66
CA ALA A 384 -16.65 -5.64 -18.91
C ALA A 384 -17.97 -5.19 -18.26
N SER A 385 -18.13 -3.88 -18.03
CA SER A 385 -19.33 -3.24 -17.48
C SER A 385 -20.28 -2.70 -18.57
N GLY A 386 -19.97 -2.89 -19.86
CA GLY A 386 -20.75 -2.39 -21.00
C GLY A 386 -20.64 -0.88 -21.25
N MET A 387 -19.64 -0.21 -20.66
CA MET A 387 -19.51 1.25 -20.67
C MET A 387 -18.63 1.75 -21.82
N HIS A 388 -19.11 1.56 -23.05
CA HIS A 388 -18.36 1.90 -24.26
C HIS A 388 -18.20 3.41 -24.47
N GLN A 389 -19.20 4.23 -24.15
CA GLN A 389 -19.12 5.69 -24.33
C GLN A 389 -18.12 6.31 -23.35
N THR A 390 -18.08 5.83 -22.11
CA THR A 390 -17.06 6.24 -21.15
C THR A 390 -15.65 5.90 -21.65
N CYS A 391 -15.44 4.69 -22.21
CA CYS A 391 -14.16 4.31 -22.82
C CYS A 391 -13.77 5.26 -23.97
N LYS A 392 -14.70 5.52 -24.90
CA LYS A 392 -14.48 6.42 -26.05
C LYS A 392 -13.99 7.80 -25.60
N LYS A 393 -14.63 8.37 -24.57
CA LYS A 393 -14.30 9.67 -24.01
C LYS A 393 -12.94 9.73 -23.33
N MET A 394 -12.56 8.68 -22.60
CA MET A 394 -11.21 8.58 -22.02
C MET A 394 -10.13 8.51 -23.10
N ILE A 395 -10.36 7.79 -24.20
CA ILE A 395 -9.45 7.75 -25.35
C ILE A 395 -9.36 9.14 -26.02
N LEU A 396 -10.48 9.84 -26.18
CA LEU A 396 -10.51 11.20 -26.74
C LEU A 396 -9.71 12.20 -25.89
N ASN A 397 -9.70 12.05 -24.57
CA ASN A 397 -8.83 12.84 -23.70
C ASN A 397 -7.34 12.59 -24.00
N PHE A 398 -6.95 11.33 -24.23
CA PHE A 398 -5.57 11.03 -24.61
C PHE A 398 -5.21 11.51 -26.01
N GLN A 399 -6.13 11.43 -26.98
CA GLN A 399 -5.95 12.08 -28.27
C GLN A 399 -5.68 13.57 -28.10
N TYR A 400 -6.49 14.26 -27.28
CA TYR A 400 -6.32 15.69 -27.00
C TYR A 400 -4.92 16.00 -26.47
N LEU A 401 -4.38 15.20 -25.54
CA LEU A 401 -3.03 15.37 -25.01
C LEU A 401 -1.96 15.11 -26.05
N VAL A 402 -2.08 14.04 -26.84
CA VAL A 402 -1.13 13.75 -27.93
C VAL A 402 -1.10 14.88 -28.95
N ASP A 403 -2.26 15.44 -29.29
CA ASP A 403 -2.34 16.55 -30.24
C ASP A 403 -1.72 17.83 -29.69
N LYS A 404 -1.95 18.15 -28.41
CA LYS A 404 -1.45 19.36 -27.74
C LYS A 404 0.01 19.29 -27.29
N ILE A 405 0.42 18.17 -26.71
CA ILE A 405 1.71 17.99 -26.00
C ILE A 405 2.68 17.14 -26.83
N GLY A 406 2.16 16.27 -27.70
CA GLY A 406 2.95 15.38 -28.57
C GLY A 406 3.09 13.95 -28.06
N PHE A 407 2.72 13.71 -26.80
CA PHE A 407 2.72 12.39 -26.16
C PHE A 407 1.77 12.42 -24.95
N ILE A 408 1.51 11.27 -24.34
CA ILE A 408 0.70 11.18 -23.12
C ILE A 408 1.65 11.24 -21.91
N PRO A 409 1.55 12.28 -21.05
CA PRO A 409 2.34 12.36 -19.83
C PRO A 409 1.94 11.28 -18.82
N ASN A 410 2.81 11.00 -17.84
CA ASN A 410 2.55 10.02 -16.76
C ASN A 410 1.13 10.17 -16.16
N GLY A 411 0.76 11.42 -15.86
CA GLY A 411 -0.61 11.79 -15.51
C GLY A 411 -0.93 13.23 -15.91
N GLY A 412 -2.11 13.69 -15.54
CA GLY A 412 -2.63 14.99 -15.97
C GLY A 412 -2.10 16.23 -15.27
N ARG A 413 -0.80 16.31 -14.95
CA ARG A 413 -0.23 17.47 -14.22
C ARG A 413 1.01 18.03 -14.92
N VAL A 414 1.24 19.34 -14.81
CA VAL A 414 2.37 20.02 -15.49
C VAL A 414 3.74 19.46 -15.10
N TYR A 415 3.91 19.00 -13.86
CA TYR A 415 5.14 18.35 -13.40
C TYR A 415 5.35 16.91 -13.94
N TYR A 416 4.46 16.44 -14.82
CA TYR A 416 4.62 15.21 -15.60
C TYR A 416 5.01 15.47 -17.07
N LEU A 417 5.14 16.71 -17.53
CA LEU A 417 5.39 17.07 -18.94
C LEU A 417 6.76 16.67 -19.51
N ARG A 418 7.60 15.97 -18.74
CA ARG A 418 8.91 15.44 -19.16
C ARG A 418 9.10 13.95 -18.95
N ARG A 419 8.00 13.24 -18.72
CA ARG A 419 7.98 11.77 -18.69
C ARG A 419 6.61 11.23 -19.05
N SER A 420 6.59 10.06 -19.66
CA SER A 420 5.36 9.33 -19.99
C SER A 420 5.08 8.23 -18.95
N GLN A 421 4.46 7.14 -19.38
CA GLN A 421 4.26 5.88 -18.68
C GLN A 421 4.27 4.73 -19.70
N PRO A 422 4.19 3.43 -19.33
CA PRO A 422 4.13 2.35 -20.30
C PRO A 422 3.06 2.60 -21.40
N PRO A 423 3.42 2.53 -22.70
CA PRO A 423 2.61 3.12 -23.76
C PRO A 423 1.44 2.25 -24.20
N MET A 424 0.30 2.45 -23.54
CA MET A 424 -0.90 1.64 -23.69
C MET A 424 -2.02 2.29 -24.54
N PHE A 425 -1.81 3.47 -25.13
CA PHE A 425 -2.83 4.16 -25.94
C PHE A 425 -3.28 3.37 -27.17
N ILE A 426 -2.34 2.82 -27.93
CA ILE A 426 -2.63 1.97 -29.10
C ILE A 426 -3.44 0.72 -28.67
N PRO A 427 -3.04 -0.02 -27.61
CA PRO A 427 -3.86 -1.06 -27.01
C PRO A 427 -5.25 -0.61 -26.57
N MET A 428 -5.41 0.57 -25.97
CA MET A 428 -6.72 1.10 -25.57
C MET A 428 -7.65 1.29 -26.77
N VAL A 429 -7.17 1.94 -27.83
CA VAL A 429 -7.94 2.12 -29.08
C VAL A 429 -8.31 0.78 -29.69
N TYR A 430 -7.37 -0.18 -29.70
CA TYR A 430 -7.61 -1.52 -30.20
C TYR A 430 -8.69 -2.27 -29.43
N GLU A 431 -8.62 -2.30 -28.09
CA GLU A 431 -9.62 -2.99 -27.26
C GLU A 431 -11.01 -2.36 -27.42
N TYR A 432 -11.09 -1.03 -27.49
CA TYR A 432 -12.36 -0.33 -27.77
C TYR A 432 -12.91 -0.71 -29.14
N HIS A 433 -12.09 -0.69 -30.18
CA HIS A 433 -12.52 -1.03 -31.53
C HIS A 433 -12.95 -2.49 -31.64
N MET A 434 -12.24 -3.43 -31.01
CA MET A 434 -12.64 -4.85 -30.96
C MET A 434 -13.97 -5.07 -30.23
N ALA A 435 -14.34 -4.20 -29.29
CA ALA A 435 -15.60 -4.30 -28.56
C ALA A 435 -16.78 -3.61 -29.27
N THR A 436 -16.53 -2.70 -30.20
CA THR A 436 -17.56 -1.79 -30.75
C THR A 436 -17.67 -1.80 -32.27
N GLU A 437 -16.63 -2.24 -32.99
CA GLU A 437 -16.52 -2.17 -34.44
C GLU A 437 -16.70 -0.74 -35.00
N ASP A 438 -16.36 0.29 -34.20
CA ASP A 438 -16.48 1.71 -34.55
C ASP A 438 -15.31 2.15 -35.46
N ASP A 439 -15.42 1.84 -36.75
CA ASP A 439 -14.42 2.16 -37.79
C ASP A 439 -14.18 3.67 -37.96
N GLU A 440 -15.23 4.49 -37.83
CA GLU A 440 -15.12 5.94 -37.94
C GLU A 440 -14.26 6.51 -36.80
N PHE A 441 -14.50 6.05 -35.57
CA PHE A 441 -13.66 6.42 -34.45
C PHE A 441 -12.23 5.94 -34.61
N LEU A 442 -12.02 4.69 -35.03
CA LEU A 442 -10.69 4.17 -35.31
C LEU A 442 -9.93 5.05 -36.31
N LEU A 443 -10.57 5.43 -37.42
CA LEU A 443 -9.98 6.31 -38.42
C LEU A 443 -9.57 7.67 -37.82
N SER A 444 -10.40 8.22 -36.95
CA SER A 444 -10.10 9.50 -36.27
C SER A 444 -8.92 9.42 -35.29
N MET A 445 -8.59 8.23 -34.76
CA MET A 445 -7.49 8.03 -33.81
C MET A 445 -6.13 7.75 -34.47
N LEU A 446 -6.12 7.31 -35.74
CA LEU A 446 -4.92 6.77 -36.38
C LEU A 446 -3.72 7.71 -36.36
N ASN A 447 -3.94 9.00 -36.64
CA ASN A 447 -2.87 10.00 -36.64
C ASN A 447 -2.25 10.20 -35.25
N SER A 448 -3.08 10.25 -34.21
CA SER A 448 -2.59 10.44 -32.83
C SER A 448 -1.85 9.19 -32.34
N MET A 449 -2.32 7.99 -32.70
CA MET A 449 -1.59 6.74 -32.41
C MET A 449 -0.20 6.71 -33.05
N GLU A 450 -0.08 7.09 -34.33
CA GLU A 450 1.19 7.18 -35.04
C GLU A 450 2.11 8.27 -34.45
N LYS A 451 1.55 9.41 -34.04
CA LYS A 451 2.29 10.50 -33.41
C LYS A 451 2.93 10.08 -32.08
N GLU A 452 2.18 9.39 -31.23
CA GLU A 452 2.73 8.89 -29.97
C GLU A 452 3.76 7.77 -30.20
N PHE A 453 3.50 6.85 -31.13
CA PHE A 453 4.48 5.81 -31.50
C PHE A 453 5.80 6.43 -31.97
N ALA A 454 5.74 7.51 -32.76
CA ALA A 454 6.91 8.28 -33.19
C ALA A 454 7.63 8.98 -32.02
N PHE A 455 6.92 9.48 -31.00
CA PHE A 455 7.53 10.02 -29.79
C PHE A 455 8.44 8.98 -29.12
N TRP A 456 7.96 7.75 -28.90
CA TRP A 456 8.75 6.68 -28.29
C TRP A 456 9.97 6.28 -29.12
N LYS A 457 9.80 6.14 -30.45
CA LYS A 457 10.92 5.85 -31.35
C LYS A 457 11.99 6.95 -31.34
N THR A 458 11.57 8.21 -31.23
CA THR A 458 12.50 9.35 -31.30
C THR A 458 13.21 9.59 -29.95
N HIS A 459 12.49 9.47 -28.83
CA HIS A 459 12.96 9.93 -27.53
C HIS A 459 13.35 8.80 -26.56
N ARG A 460 13.00 7.54 -26.86
CA ARG A 460 13.21 6.40 -25.95
C ARG A 460 13.96 5.23 -26.58
N MET A 461 14.18 5.25 -27.91
CA MET A 461 14.99 4.24 -28.59
C MET A 461 16.48 4.57 -28.52
N ILE A 462 17.30 3.56 -28.26
CA ILE A 462 18.76 3.62 -28.30
C ILE A 462 19.34 2.41 -29.04
N ASN A 463 20.60 2.49 -29.42
CA ASN A 463 21.35 1.35 -29.95
C ASN A 463 22.20 0.70 -28.84
N VAL A 464 22.08 -0.61 -28.69
CA VAL A 464 22.93 -1.44 -27.82
C VAL A 464 23.76 -2.39 -28.67
N THR A 465 25.02 -2.60 -28.30
CA THR A 465 25.91 -3.54 -29.00
C THR A 465 26.01 -4.83 -28.21
N LYS A 466 25.71 -5.96 -28.86
CA LYS A 466 25.82 -7.30 -28.28
C LYS A 466 26.39 -8.25 -29.32
N ASN A 467 27.43 -9.01 -28.95
CA ASN A 467 28.13 -9.94 -29.86
C ASN A 467 28.56 -9.30 -31.19
N GLY A 468 29.01 -8.04 -31.16
CA GLY A 468 29.43 -7.30 -32.37
C GLY A 468 28.31 -6.80 -33.27
N LYS A 469 27.03 -7.03 -32.92
CA LYS A 469 25.86 -6.53 -33.65
C LYS A 469 25.18 -5.42 -32.86
N SER A 470 24.75 -4.37 -33.57
CA SER A 470 23.97 -3.26 -33.01
C SER A 470 22.48 -3.55 -33.11
N TYR A 471 21.77 -3.32 -32.02
CA TYR A 471 20.35 -3.58 -31.86
C TYR A 471 19.64 -2.32 -31.37
N ALA A 472 18.55 -1.94 -32.02
CA ALA A 472 17.73 -0.80 -31.61
C ALA A 472 16.67 -1.27 -30.60
N VAL A 473 16.70 -0.71 -29.39
CA VAL A 473 15.84 -1.10 -28.25
C VAL A 473 15.34 0.12 -27.51
N PHE A 474 14.26 -0.02 -26.76
CA PHE A 474 13.63 1.06 -25.98
C PHE A 474 14.06 1.00 -24.51
N ARG A 475 14.16 2.18 -23.88
CA ARG A 475 14.37 2.32 -22.44
C ARG A 475 13.49 3.41 -21.86
N TYR A 476 13.15 3.31 -20.58
CA TYR A 476 12.62 4.44 -19.84
C TYR A 476 13.73 5.46 -19.55
N ARG A 477 13.45 6.72 -19.82
CA ARG A 477 14.38 7.83 -19.59
C ARG A 477 13.57 9.12 -19.51
N ALA A 478 13.29 9.55 -18.28
CA ALA A 478 12.78 10.89 -18.04
C ALA A 478 13.86 11.94 -18.35
N ASP A 479 13.44 13.12 -18.81
CA ASP A 479 14.37 14.21 -19.13
C ASP A 479 14.77 15.01 -17.89
N SER A 480 13.89 15.07 -16.88
CA SER A 480 14.17 15.75 -15.61
C SER A 480 15.39 15.16 -14.89
N ASN A 481 16.24 16.02 -14.33
CA ASN A 481 17.41 15.64 -13.53
C ASN A 481 17.48 16.44 -12.21
N VAL A 482 16.32 16.80 -11.67
CA VAL A 482 16.10 17.46 -10.37
C VAL A 482 15.11 16.63 -9.55
N PRO A 483 14.94 16.87 -8.24
CA PRO A 483 13.88 16.27 -7.45
C PRO A 483 12.50 16.43 -8.12
N ARG A 484 11.69 15.36 -8.14
CA ARG A 484 10.33 15.40 -8.66
C ARG A 484 9.46 16.32 -7.79
N PRO A 485 8.68 17.27 -8.34
CA PRO A 485 7.89 18.19 -7.51
C PRO A 485 6.90 17.49 -6.56
N GLU A 486 6.28 16.40 -6.99
CA GLU A 486 5.31 15.63 -6.20
C GLU A 486 5.92 14.76 -5.10
N SER A 487 7.25 14.61 -5.10
CA SER A 487 8.04 13.82 -4.13
C SER A 487 9.37 14.54 -3.82
N TYR A 488 9.36 15.87 -3.79
CA TYR A 488 10.57 16.69 -3.83
C TYR A 488 11.45 16.44 -2.61
N ARG A 489 10.82 16.39 -1.43
CA ARG A 489 11.50 16.16 -0.16
C ARG A 489 12.15 14.77 -0.12
N GLU A 490 11.41 13.74 -0.55
CA GLU A 490 11.86 12.36 -0.60
C GLU A 490 13.06 12.17 -1.54
N ASP A 491 12.99 12.76 -2.74
CA ASP A 491 14.06 12.71 -3.74
C ASP A 491 15.30 13.50 -3.29
N TYR A 492 15.11 14.65 -2.62
CA TYR A 492 16.20 15.44 -2.06
C TYR A 492 16.94 14.65 -0.96
N GLN A 493 16.20 14.09 0.01
CA GLN A 493 16.75 13.29 1.12
C GLN A 493 17.46 12.01 0.63
N THR A 494 16.93 11.37 -0.42
CA THR A 494 17.59 10.20 -1.02
C THR A 494 18.95 10.60 -1.60
N ALA A 495 19.04 11.77 -2.23
CA ALA A 495 20.26 12.27 -2.84
C ALA A 495 21.33 12.72 -1.83
N GLU A 496 20.98 12.95 -0.56
CA GLU A 496 21.98 13.26 0.50
C GLU A 496 22.94 12.10 0.77
N ARG A 497 22.56 10.88 0.38
CA ARG A 497 23.37 9.65 0.56
C ARG A 497 24.41 9.45 -0.54
N VAL A 498 24.42 10.29 -1.57
CA VAL A 498 25.36 10.16 -2.70
C VAL A 498 26.17 11.44 -2.90
N ASP A 499 27.35 11.27 -3.50
CA ASP A 499 28.22 12.39 -3.87
C ASP A 499 27.48 13.37 -4.78
N ARG A 500 27.81 14.67 -4.65
CA ARG A 500 27.24 15.75 -5.48
C ARG A 500 27.25 15.46 -6.99
N GLN A 501 28.29 14.78 -7.48
CA GLN A 501 28.45 14.42 -8.89
C GLN A 501 27.43 13.38 -9.37
N LYS A 502 26.81 12.61 -8.46
CA LYS A 502 25.85 11.54 -8.77
C LYS A 502 24.40 11.98 -8.61
N LYS A 503 24.12 13.07 -7.88
CA LYS A 503 22.74 13.53 -7.57
C LYS A 503 21.88 13.74 -8.82
N ARG A 504 22.42 14.38 -9.86
CA ARG A 504 21.70 14.60 -11.15
C ARG A 504 21.29 13.31 -11.84
N LYS A 505 22.20 12.33 -11.91
CA LYS A 505 21.90 11.01 -12.48
C LYS A 505 20.86 10.28 -11.62
N LEU A 506 21.03 10.31 -10.29
CA LEU A 506 20.11 9.71 -9.34
C LEU A 506 18.67 10.23 -9.54
N TRP A 507 18.46 11.55 -9.52
CA TRP A 507 17.14 12.15 -9.72
C TRP A 507 16.51 11.79 -11.07
N ARG A 508 17.33 11.71 -12.12
CA ARG A 508 16.87 11.27 -13.44
C ARG A 508 16.46 9.80 -13.45
N ASP A 509 17.20 8.93 -12.77
CA ASP A 509 16.87 7.51 -12.66
C ASP A 509 15.61 7.27 -11.80
N ILE A 510 15.41 8.09 -10.76
CA ILE A 510 14.17 8.14 -9.98
C ILE A 510 13.00 8.54 -10.88
N ALA A 511 13.10 9.66 -11.61
CA ALA A 511 12.04 10.09 -12.53
C ALA A 511 11.78 9.08 -13.66
N SER A 512 12.81 8.36 -14.10
CA SER A 512 12.68 7.30 -15.11
C SER A 512 12.00 6.04 -14.55
N ALA A 513 12.16 5.72 -13.26
CA ALA A 513 11.40 4.64 -12.63
C ALA A 513 9.91 5.01 -12.46
N ALA A 514 9.61 6.29 -12.22
CA ALA A 514 8.23 6.77 -12.29
C ALA A 514 7.66 6.66 -13.72
N GLU A 515 8.47 6.92 -14.76
CA GLU A 515 8.07 6.67 -16.16
C GLU A 515 7.83 5.18 -16.45
N SER A 516 8.50 4.26 -15.75
CA SER A 516 8.25 2.82 -15.93
C SER A 516 6.95 2.34 -15.28
N GLY A 517 6.33 3.16 -14.43
CA GLY A 517 5.22 2.77 -13.55
C GLY A 517 5.62 1.84 -12.39
N TRP A 518 6.93 1.62 -12.15
CA TRP A 518 7.43 0.74 -11.09
C TRP A 518 8.28 1.54 -10.09
N ASP A 519 7.72 2.61 -9.54
CA ASP A 519 8.33 3.53 -8.58
C ASP A 519 7.97 3.15 -7.13
N PHE A 520 8.82 2.51 -6.34
CA PHE A 520 10.09 1.92 -6.75
C PHE A 520 10.08 0.41 -6.55
N SER A 521 11.11 -0.21 -7.14
CA SER A 521 11.37 -1.65 -7.13
C SER A 521 12.87 -1.88 -7.06
N SER A 522 13.27 -2.96 -6.37
CA SER A 522 14.63 -3.49 -6.42
C SER A 522 15.13 -3.77 -7.84
N ARG A 523 14.21 -3.96 -8.80
CA ARG A 523 14.49 -4.13 -10.23
C ARG A 523 15.39 -3.02 -10.79
N TRP A 524 15.25 -1.82 -10.26
CA TRP A 524 15.99 -0.65 -10.73
C TRP A 524 17.27 -0.37 -9.94
N PHE A 525 17.53 -1.11 -8.85
CA PHE A 525 18.60 -0.82 -7.90
C PHE A 525 19.82 -1.66 -8.19
N ALA A 526 20.98 -1.04 -8.41
CA ALA A 526 22.22 -1.76 -8.69
C ALA A 526 22.58 -2.80 -7.61
N ASN A 527 22.16 -2.57 -6.35
CA ASN A 527 22.39 -3.49 -5.23
C ASN A 527 21.14 -4.27 -4.78
N ARG A 528 20.02 -4.14 -5.50
CA ARG A 528 18.69 -4.74 -5.20
C ARG A 528 18.09 -4.39 -3.84
N LYS A 529 18.63 -3.39 -3.13
CA LYS A 529 18.29 -3.08 -1.74
C LYS A 529 17.89 -1.64 -1.51
N THR A 530 18.71 -0.69 -1.97
CA THR A 530 18.60 0.72 -1.57
C THR A 530 18.44 1.64 -2.77
N MET A 531 17.57 2.64 -2.61
CA MET A 531 17.14 3.57 -3.65
C MET A 531 18.25 4.53 -4.10
N ASP A 532 19.25 4.81 -3.27
CA ASP A 532 20.45 5.57 -3.63
C ASP A 532 21.35 4.86 -4.66
N SER A 533 21.08 3.57 -4.93
CA SER A 533 21.74 2.79 -5.99
C SER A 533 20.91 2.65 -7.27
N ILE A 534 19.78 3.37 -7.39
CA ILE A 534 18.90 3.30 -8.56
C ILE A 534 19.64 3.68 -9.85
N GLU A 535 19.45 2.88 -10.89
CA GLU A 535 20.11 3.04 -12.20
C GLU A 535 19.19 2.78 -13.39
N THR A 536 17.90 3.13 -13.28
CA THR A 536 16.85 2.86 -14.26
C THR A 536 17.25 3.14 -15.72
N SER A 537 17.92 4.27 -16.00
CA SER A 537 18.31 4.64 -17.38
C SER A 537 19.42 3.76 -17.99
N ASN A 538 20.06 2.91 -17.17
CA ASN A 538 21.01 1.88 -17.59
C ASN A 538 20.32 0.53 -17.86
N ILE A 539 19.02 0.39 -17.59
CA ILE A 539 18.30 -0.87 -17.74
C ILE A 539 17.43 -0.77 -18.99
N ILE A 540 17.54 -1.77 -19.86
CA ILE A 540 16.67 -1.97 -21.03
C ILE A 540 15.57 -2.93 -20.59
N PRO A 541 14.34 -2.45 -20.35
CA PRO A 541 13.29 -3.26 -19.76
C PRO A 541 12.64 -4.17 -20.79
N VAL A 542 12.52 -5.46 -20.47
CA VAL A 542 11.88 -6.47 -21.32
C VAL A 542 10.42 -6.12 -21.61
N ASP A 543 9.70 -5.60 -20.61
CA ASP A 543 8.29 -5.23 -20.68
C ASP A 543 8.04 -4.03 -21.61
N LEU A 544 8.83 -2.96 -21.51
CA LEU A 544 8.71 -1.82 -22.44
C LEU A 544 8.90 -2.26 -23.90
N ASN A 545 9.93 -3.07 -24.16
CA ASN A 545 10.24 -3.52 -25.52
C ASN A 545 9.14 -4.45 -26.06
N ALA A 546 8.58 -5.31 -25.20
CA ALA A 546 7.43 -6.15 -25.55
C ALA A 546 6.18 -5.32 -25.87
N ILE A 547 5.89 -4.27 -25.10
CA ILE A 547 4.78 -3.34 -25.37
C ILE A 547 5.00 -2.58 -26.68
N MET A 548 6.22 -2.10 -26.96
CA MET A 548 6.50 -1.39 -28.21
C MET A 548 6.37 -2.30 -29.44
N TYR A 549 6.76 -3.57 -29.33
CA TYR A 549 6.43 -4.57 -30.36
C TYR A 549 4.92 -4.74 -30.54
N TRP A 550 4.17 -4.80 -29.43
CA TRP A 550 2.71 -4.93 -29.49
C TRP A 550 2.06 -3.74 -30.21
N ASN A 551 2.56 -2.52 -29.95
CA ASN A 551 2.13 -1.32 -30.62
C ASN A 551 2.37 -1.39 -32.13
N MET A 552 3.54 -1.90 -32.57
CA MET A 552 3.78 -2.18 -34.01
C MET A 552 2.80 -3.20 -34.58
N LYS A 553 2.54 -4.29 -33.85
CA LYS A 553 1.61 -5.36 -34.25
C LYS A 553 0.19 -4.83 -34.43
N ILE A 554 -0.29 -4.06 -33.46
CA ILE A 554 -1.64 -3.47 -33.49
C ILE A 554 -1.73 -2.44 -34.61
N LEU A 555 -0.78 -1.50 -34.72
CA LEU A 555 -0.80 -0.49 -35.79
C LEU A 555 -0.79 -1.13 -37.18
N ALA A 556 -0.03 -2.20 -37.38
CA ALA A 556 -0.04 -2.92 -38.66
C ALA A 556 -1.44 -3.50 -38.93
N HIS A 557 -2.03 -4.17 -37.94
CA HIS A 557 -3.37 -4.74 -38.06
C HIS A 557 -4.43 -3.68 -38.39
N LEU A 558 -4.46 -2.57 -37.64
CA LEU A 558 -5.43 -1.49 -37.81
C LEU A 558 -5.26 -0.76 -39.15
N ASN A 559 -4.03 -0.45 -39.57
CA ASN A 559 -3.77 0.11 -40.91
C ASN A 559 -4.25 -0.83 -42.02
N GLY A 560 -4.04 -2.15 -41.86
CA GLY A 560 -4.53 -3.15 -42.80
C GLY A 560 -6.05 -3.21 -42.88
N ALA A 561 -6.73 -3.18 -41.74
CA ALA A 561 -8.20 -3.16 -41.64
C ALA A 561 -8.80 -1.93 -42.34
N LEU A 562 -8.14 -0.77 -42.23
CA LEU A 562 -8.53 0.48 -42.90
C LEU A 562 -8.08 0.57 -44.37
N GLY A 563 -7.45 -0.46 -44.92
CA GLY A 563 -6.98 -0.49 -46.32
C GLY A 563 -5.64 0.24 -46.58
N ASN A 564 -4.96 0.73 -45.55
CA ASN A 564 -3.61 1.31 -45.65
C ASN A 564 -2.53 0.21 -45.71
N VAL A 565 -2.51 -0.49 -46.84
CA VAL A 565 -1.66 -1.67 -47.08
C VAL A 565 -0.16 -1.35 -47.03
N GLU A 566 0.26 -0.20 -47.57
CA GLU A 566 1.66 0.21 -47.58
C GLU A 566 2.19 0.39 -46.16
N ARG A 567 1.46 1.15 -45.32
CA ARG A 567 1.85 1.37 -43.92
C ARG A 567 1.84 0.09 -43.11
N ARG A 568 0.84 -0.78 -43.32
CA ARG A 568 0.80 -2.13 -42.73
C ARG A 568 2.06 -2.91 -43.06
N ASP A 569 2.49 -2.92 -44.31
CA ASP A 569 3.64 -3.72 -44.77
C ASP A 569 4.98 -3.15 -44.29
N GLU A 570 5.09 -1.82 -44.12
CA GLU A 570 6.20 -1.19 -43.39
C GLU A 570 6.28 -1.64 -41.93
N LEU A 571 5.18 -1.51 -41.20
CA LEU A 571 5.12 -1.88 -39.78
C LEU A 571 5.37 -3.37 -39.58
N ASN A 572 4.88 -4.23 -40.48
CA ASN A 572 5.18 -5.66 -40.44
C ASN A 572 6.66 -5.96 -40.65
N ARG A 573 7.33 -5.28 -41.59
CA ARG A 573 8.79 -5.43 -41.78
C ARG A 573 9.56 -4.95 -40.55
N GLU A 574 9.19 -3.80 -39.99
CA GLU A 574 9.79 -3.27 -38.77
C GLU A 574 9.61 -4.23 -37.60
N ARG A 575 8.38 -4.70 -37.38
CA ARG A 575 8.01 -5.65 -36.33
C ARG A 575 8.77 -6.96 -36.47
N SER A 576 8.84 -7.56 -37.66
CA SER A 576 9.58 -8.80 -37.89
C SER A 576 11.06 -8.66 -37.53
N LYS A 577 11.71 -7.56 -37.96
CA LYS A 577 13.10 -7.26 -37.56
C LYS A 577 13.25 -7.04 -36.06
N PHE A 578 12.24 -6.46 -35.42
CA PHE A 578 12.25 -6.21 -33.99
C PHE A 578 12.13 -7.51 -33.17
N VAL A 579 11.40 -8.54 -33.64
CA VAL A 579 11.40 -9.87 -32.97
C VAL A 579 12.80 -10.46 -32.91
N ASP A 580 13.54 -10.45 -34.01
CA ASP A 580 14.93 -10.96 -34.04
C ASP A 580 15.83 -10.17 -33.07
N THR A 581 15.58 -8.87 -32.95
CA THR A 581 16.26 -8.00 -31.99
C THR A 581 15.89 -8.36 -30.56
N PHE A 582 14.61 -8.55 -30.29
CA PHE A 582 14.07 -8.85 -28.98
C PHE A 582 14.63 -10.17 -28.44
N GLU A 583 14.57 -11.23 -29.24
CA GLU A 583 15.10 -12.55 -28.87
C GLU A 583 16.62 -12.48 -28.64
N ALA A 584 17.38 -11.84 -29.53
CA ALA A 584 18.83 -11.72 -29.38
C ALA A 584 19.25 -10.93 -28.13
N VAL A 585 18.49 -9.90 -27.74
CA VAL A 585 18.82 -9.04 -26.61
C VAL A 585 18.37 -9.66 -25.29
N PHE A 586 17.11 -10.05 -25.18
CA PHE A 586 16.47 -10.34 -23.89
C PHE A 586 16.38 -11.83 -23.56
N PHE A 587 16.29 -12.74 -24.53
CA PHE A 587 16.10 -14.17 -24.24
C PHE A 587 17.39 -14.83 -23.78
N ASP A 588 17.36 -15.57 -22.68
CA ASP A 588 18.47 -16.42 -22.22
C ASP A 588 18.10 -17.90 -22.41
N ASP A 589 18.78 -18.57 -23.34
CA ASP A 589 18.52 -19.98 -23.67
C ASP A 589 18.79 -20.94 -22.51
N ARG A 590 19.65 -20.57 -21.54
CA ARG A 590 19.96 -21.43 -20.38
C ARG A 590 18.85 -21.35 -19.35
N GLU A 591 18.33 -20.14 -19.13
CA GLU A 591 17.26 -19.91 -18.17
C GLU A 591 15.89 -20.23 -18.75
N GLY A 592 15.69 -20.09 -20.07
CA GLY A 592 14.42 -20.34 -20.74
C GLY A 592 13.42 -19.19 -20.64
N ALA A 593 13.89 -17.94 -20.55
CA ALA A 593 13.03 -16.77 -20.41
C ALA A 593 13.68 -15.46 -20.89
N TRP A 594 12.91 -14.38 -20.92
CA TRP A 594 13.38 -13.03 -21.24
C TRP A 594 13.69 -12.23 -19.98
N PHE A 595 14.80 -11.51 -20.00
CA PHE A 595 15.28 -10.72 -18.86
C PHE A 595 15.68 -9.33 -19.29
N ASP A 596 15.64 -8.38 -18.35
CA ASP A 596 16.15 -7.03 -18.58
C ASP A 596 17.65 -7.07 -18.90
N LEU A 597 18.14 -6.09 -19.66
CA LEU A 597 19.57 -5.93 -19.96
C LEU A 597 20.11 -4.69 -19.25
N ASN A 598 21.19 -4.83 -18.49
CA ASN A 598 21.93 -3.69 -17.96
C ASN A 598 23.04 -3.28 -18.93
N ILE A 599 22.94 -2.09 -19.53
CA ILE A 599 23.91 -1.64 -20.55
C ILE A 599 25.27 -1.25 -19.97
N ARG A 600 25.35 -1.00 -18.65
CA ARG A 600 26.61 -0.65 -17.98
C ARG A 600 27.48 -1.88 -17.78
N THR A 601 26.88 -3.01 -17.37
CA THR A 601 27.61 -4.26 -17.14
C THR A 601 27.65 -5.14 -18.38
N GLY A 602 26.65 -5.01 -19.27
CA GLY A 602 26.41 -5.94 -20.38
C GLY A 602 25.71 -7.22 -19.94
N ASP A 603 25.39 -7.35 -18.64
CA ASP A 603 24.76 -8.52 -18.07
C ASP A 603 23.23 -8.42 -18.11
N ARG A 604 22.59 -9.59 -18.19
CA ARG A 604 21.15 -9.72 -17.99
C ARG A 604 20.85 -9.77 -16.50
N ASP A 605 19.70 -9.23 -16.11
CA ASP A 605 19.18 -9.35 -14.76
C ASP A 605 18.37 -10.64 -14.61
N ASP A 606 18.97 -11.70 -14.09
CA ASP A 606 18.32 -13.01 -13.94
C ASP A 606 17.50 -13.15 -12.65
N ASP A 607 17.33 -12.06 -11.89
CA ASP A 607 16.45 -12.01 -10.73
C ASP A 607 14.99 -12.30 -11.09
N ALA A 608 14.23 -12.78 -10.09
CA ALA A 608 12.85 -13.20 -10.28
C ALA A 608 11.88 -12.01 -10.30
N TYR A 609 11.76 -11.35 -11.46
CA TYR A 609 10.72 -10.35 -11.73
C TYR A 609 9.67 -10.89 -12.70
N PRO A 610 8.37 -10.66 -12.45
CA PRO A 610 7.29 -11.09 -13.35
C PRO A 610 7.32 -10.45 -14.75
N SER A 611 8.10 -9.39 -14.95
CA SER A 611 8.29 -8.76 -16.27
C SER A 611 8.75 -9.76 -17.33
N LEU A 612 9.43 -10.84 -16.94
CA LEU A 612 9.84 -11.93 -17.82
C LEU A 612 8.68 -12.63 -18.55
N ALA A 613 7.44 -12.49 -18.06
CA ALA A 613 6.24 -13.06 -18.65
C ALA A 613 5.46 -12.07 -19.53
N VAL A 614 5.78 -10.77 -19.50
CA VAL A 614 5.11 -9.74 -20.32
C VAL A 614 5.19 -10.04 -21.82
N PRO A 615 6.27 -10.64 -22.37
CA PRO A 615 6.29 -11.02 -23.79
C PRO A 615 5.20 -12.03 -24.18
N LEU A 616 4.70 -12.84 -23.24
CA LEU A 616 3.55 -13.73 -23.46
C LEU A 616 2.26 -12.92 -23.65
N PHE A 617 2.08 -11.85 -22.87
CA PHE A 617 0.90 -10.98 -22.94
C PHE A 617 0.79 -10.25 -24.29
N THR A 618 1.93 -9.78 -24.79
CA THR A 618 2.06 -9.00 -26.03
C THR A 618 2.30 -9.88 -27.27
N GLU A 619 2.50 -11.19 -27.09
CA GLU A 619 2.91 -12.14 -28.11
C GLU A 619 4.20 -11.70 -28.85
N CYS A 620 5.18 -11.19 -28.10
CA CYS A 620 6.47 -10.71 -28.60
C CYS A 620 7.50 -11.84 -28.63
N TYR A 621 7.31 -12.78 -29.55
CA TYR A 621 8.20 -13.90 -29.79
C TYR A 621 7.89 -14.54 -31.14
N SER A 622 8.84 -15.31 -31.69
CA SER A 622 8.61 -16.12 -32.87
C SER A 622 7.59 -17.21 -32.58
N THR A 623 6.44 -17.16 -33.26
CA THR A 623 5.37 -18.17 -33.11
C THR A 623 5.78 -19.56 -33.59
N LEU A 624 6.90 -19.69 -34.30
CA LEU A 624 7.48 -20.98 -34.66
C LEU A 624 8.18 -21.66 -33.48
N ASN A 625 8.50 -20.92 -32.41
CA ASN A 625 9.20 -21.43 -31.25
C ASN A 625 8.24 -21.72 -30.08
N ASN A 626 7.34 -22.67 -30.29
CA ASN A 626 6.35 -23.06 -29.26
C ASN A 626 7.00 -23.55 -27.95
N HIS A 627 8.24 -24.03 -28.00
CA HIS A 627 8.98 -24.46 -26.81
C HIS A 627 9.27 -23.29 -25.86
N MET A 628 9.61 -22.10 -26.37
CA MET A 628 9.87 -20.92 -25.54
C MET A 628 8.72 -20.57 -24.60
N MET A 629 7.46 -20.73 -25.06
CA MET A 629 6.30 -20.43 -24.22
C MET A 629 6.21 -21.35 -23.00
N VAL A 630 6.57 -22.62 -23.18
CA VAL A 630 6.59 -23.62 -22.10
C VAL A 630 7.78 -23.35 -21.17
N ASP A 631 8.96 -23.05 -21.72
CA ASP A 631 10.16 -22.75 -20.94
C ASP A 631 9.96 -21.56 -20.00
N VAL A 632 9.21 -20.54 -20.43
CA VAL A 632 8.91 -19.37 -19.59
C VAL A 632 8.00 -19.76 -18.42
N LEU A 633 7.00 -20.62 -18.65
CA LEU A 633 6.16 -21.13 -17.56
C LEU A 633 7.01 -21.95 -16.57
N GLU A 634 7.88 -22.82 -17.06
CA GLU A 634 8.82 -23.58 -16.22
C GLU A 634 9.73 -22.66 -15.42
N THR A 635 10.22 -21.57 -16.04
CA THR A 635 11.04 -20.57 -15.37
C THR A 635 10.28 -19.83 -14.27
N LEU A 636 9.05 -19.39 -14.53
CA LEU A 636 8.18 -18.77 -13.52
C LEU A 636 7.96 -19.70 -12.32
N GLN A 637 7.79 -21.00 -12.57
CA GLN A 637 7.63 -22.01 -11.53
C GLN A 637 8.94 -22.26 -10.78
N ARG A 638 10.04 -22.50 -11.49
CA ARG A 638 11.38 -22.77 -10.93
C ARG A 638 11.89 -21.61 -10.08
N LYS A 639 11.69 -20.37 -10.55
CA LYS A 639 12.02 -19.17 -9.77
C LYS A 639 11.06 -18.93 -8.60
N GLY A 640 9.91 -19.61 -8.55
CA GLY A 640 8.98 -19.56 -7.42
C GLY A 640 7.96 -18.42 -7.47
N LEU A 641 7.79 -17.74 -8.60
CA LEU A 641 6.85 -16.61 -8.74
C LEU A 641 5.37 -17.04 -8.65
N LEU A 642 5.05 -18.30 -8.98
CA LEU A 642 3.66 -18.79 -9.06
C LEU A 642 3.15 -19.49 -7.79
N GLN A 643 3.98 -19.58 -6.74
CA GLN A 643 3.70 -20.40 -5.55
C GLN A 643 2.77 -19.73 -4.53
N PHE A 644 2.50 -18.43 -4.68
CA PHE A 644 1.82 -17.64 -3.65
C PHE A 644 0.29 -17.79 -3.68
N PRO A 645 -0.38 -17.67 -2.53
CA PRO A 645 -1.82 -17.89 -2.43
C PRO A 645 -2.68 -16.73 -2.95
N GLY A 646 -2.16 -15.49 -2.96
CA GLY A 646 -2.94 -14.29 -3.33
C GLY A 646 -2.74 -13.80 -4.76
N GLY A 647 -1.98 -14.52 -5.60
CA GLY A 647 -1.51 -14.05 -6.90
C GLY A 647 0.02 -13.99 -6.95
N VAL A 648 0.59 -13.39 -8.00
CA VAL A 648 2.02 -13.28 -8.22
C VAL A 648 2.56 -11.98 -7.58
N PRO A 649 3.61 -12.03 -6.74
CA PRO A 649 4.25 -10.85 -6.22
C PRO A 649 5.14 -10.20 -7.29
N THR A 650 5.41 -8.92 -7.11
CA THR A 650 6.14 -8.09 -8.06
C THR A 650 7.63 -8.40 -8.13
N SER A 651 8.15 -9.07 -7.09
CA SER A 651 9.48 -9.68 -7.07
C SER A 651 9.53 -10.71 -5.95
N LEU A 652 10.68 -11.36 -5.79
CA LEU A 652 11.02 -12.16 -4.60
C LEU A 652 11.98 -11.45 -3.65
N MET A 653 12.33 -10.19 -3.92
CA MET A 653 13.29 -9.42 -3.14
C MET A 653 12.66 -8.94 -1.84
N LYS A 654 13.23 -9.38 -0.71
CA LYS A 654 12.74 -9.08 0.65
C LYS A 654 13.57 -7.96 1.27
N GLY A 655 12.95 -7.20 2.19
CA GLY A 655 13.65 -6.19 2.99
C GLY A 655 14.00 -4.91 2.22
N THR A 656 13.46 -4.72 1.01
CA THR A 656 13.66 -3.52 0.19
C THR A 656 12.79 -2.36 0.66
N ASN A 657 11.68 -2.67 1.37
CA ASN A 657 10.60 -1.76 1.75
C ASN A 657 9.95 -1.01 0.58
N GLN A 658 10.20 -1.45 -0.65
CA GLN A 658 9.64 -0.84 -1.85
C GLN A 658 8.27 -1.42 -2.19
N GLN A 659 7.45 -0.64 -2.90
CA GLN A 659 6.08 -1.02 -3.17
C GLN A 659 5.92 -2.00 -4.34
N TRP A 660 6.80 -1.92 -5.34
CA TRP A 660 6.87 -2.85 -6.47
C TRP A 660 7.87 -4.00 -6.19
N ASP A 661 7.74 -4.61 -5.00
CA ASP A 661 8.54 -5.75 -4.55
C ASP A 661 7.73 -6.69 -3.66
N TYR A 662 8.33 -7.82 -3.27
CA TYR A 662 7.74 -8.72 -2.27
C TYR A 662 7.39 -7.97 -0.97
N PRO A 663 6.19 -8.19 -0.38
CA PRO A 663 5.20 -9.23 -0.68
C PRO A 663 4.05 -8.76 -1.59
N ASN A 664 4.16 -7.59 -2.22
CA ASN A 664 3.05 -6.95 -2.90
C ASN A 664 2.84 -7.54 -4.30
N GLY A 665 1.59 -7.85 -4.62
CA GLY A 665 1.11 -8.10 -5.98
C GLY A 665 0.25 -6.93 -6.45
N TRP A 666 0.38 -6.59 -7.73
CA TRP A 666 -0.32 -5.50 -8.39
C TRP A 666 -1.20 -6.03 -9.51
N ALA A 667 -2.34 -5.36 -9.73
CA ALA A 667 -3.34 -5.79 -10.67
C ALA A 667 -2.81 -5.88 -12.11
N PRO A 668 -2.07 -4.88 -12.65
CA PRO A 668 -1.53 -4.95 -14.02
C PRO A 668 -0.61 -6.15 -14.24
N ILE A 669 0.27 -6.44 -13.28
CA ILE A 669 1.25 -7.52 -13.39
C ILE A 669 0.58 -8.89 -13.36
N ASN A 670 -0.35 -9.08 -12.41
CA ASN A 670 -1.12 -10.31 -12.34
C ASN A 670 -1.94 -10.52 -13.62
N HIS A 671 -2.59 -9.46 -14.10
CA HIS A 671 -3.38 -9.50 -15.32
C HIS A 671 -2.54 -9.86 -16.54
N MET A 672 -1.40 -9.20 -16.77
CA MET A 672 -0.52 -9.50 -17.90
C MET A 672 -0.03 -10.96 -17.89
N ILE A 673 0.35 -11.50 -16.74
CA ILE A 673 0.76 -12.91 -16.63
C ILE A 673 -0.40 -13.84 -16.95
N ILE A 674 -1.56 -13.59 -16.34
CA ILE A 674 -2.77 -14.41 -16.56
C ILE A 674 -3.13 -14.40 -18.04
N GLU A 675 -3.23 -13.22 -18.65
CA GLU A 675 -3.60 -13.06 -20.05
C GLU A 675 -2.56 -13.65 -21.00
N GLY A 676 -1.27 -13.46 -20.73
CA GLY A 676 -0.20 -14.07 -21.53
C GLY A 676 -0.26 -15.61 -21.52
N LEU A 677 -0.51 -16.21 -20.36
CA LEU A 677 -0.70 -17.66 -20.25
C LEU A 677 -2.01 -18.13 -20.89
N ARG A 678 -3.10 -17.35 -20.75
CA ARG A 678 -4.43 -17.65 -21.27
C ARG A 678 -4.47 -17.64 -22.80
N LYS A 679 -3.78 -16.68 -23.44
CA LYS A 679 -3.70 -16.54 -24.90
C LYS A 679 -2.93 -17.68 -25.58
N SER A 680 -2.15 -18.45 -24.83
CA SER A 680 -1.47 -19.62 -25.38
C SER A 680 -2.45 -20.68 -25.87
N ASN A 681 -2.04 -21.47 -26.86
CA ASN A 681 -2.76 -22.66 -27.32
C ASN A 681 -2.46 -23.91 -26.46
N HIS A 682 -1.69 -23.77 -25.36
CA HIS A 682 -1.22 -24.88 -24.55
C HIS A 682 -2.13 -25.12 -23.33
N PRO A 683 -2.78 -26.29 -23.18
CA PRO A 683 -3.74 -26.54 -22.10
C PRO A 683 -3.19 -26.32 -20.69
N ILE A 684 -1.92 -26.70 -20.43
CA ILE A 684 -1.28 -26.51 -19.11
C ILE A 684 -1.13 -25.02 -18.79
N MET A 685 -0.79 -24.19 -19.77
CA MET A 685 -0.65 -22.74 -19.56
C MET A 685 -2.00 -22.08 -19.32
N GLN A 686 -3.03 -22.45 -20.09
CA GLN A 686 -4.41 -21.98 -19.86
C GLN A 686 -4.94 -22.39 -18.49
N GLN A 687 -4.62 -23.61 -18.04
CA GLN A 687 -4.98 -24.06 -16.70
C GLN A 687 -4.24 -23.27 -15.62
N LYS A 688 -2.95 -22.98 -15.81
CA LYS A 688 -2.18 -22.15 -14.89
C LYS A 688 -2.70 -20.72 -14.83
N ALA A 689 -3.09 -20.15 -15.97
CA ALA A 689 -3.72 -18.83 -16.04
C ALA A 689 -4.97 -18.77 -15.15
N PHE A 690 -5.85 -19.77 -15.26
CA PHE A 690 -7.04 -19.87 -14.43
C PHE A 690 -6.71 -19.99 -12.93
N GLU A 691 -5.71 -20.80 -12.55
CA GLU A 691 -5.31 -20.94 -11.15
C GLU A 691 -4.81 -19.61 -10.55
N ILE A 692 -4.03 -18.84 -11.31
CA ILE A 692 -3.54 -17.53 -10.87
C ILE A 692 -4.72 -16.53 -10.81
N ALA A 693 -5.61 -16.54 -11.80
CA ALA A 693 -6.82 -15.72 -11.80
C ALA A 693 -7.71 -16.02 -10.58
N ASN A 694 -7.94 -17.29 -10.25
CA ASN A 694 -8.73 -17.69 -9.09
C ASN A 694 -8.12 -17.18 -7.78
N LYS A 695 -6.80 -17.31 -7.61
CA LYS A 695 -6.06 -16.78 -6.45
C LYS A 695 -6.20 -15.26 -6.33
N TRP A 696 -5.98 -14.54 -7.43
CA TRP A 696 -6.05 -13.08 -7.44
C TRP A 696 -7.47 -12.59 -7.15
N VAL A 697 -8.49 -13.09 -7.85
CA VAL A 697 -9.90 -12.69 -7.63
C VAL A 697 -10.34 -13.00 -6.20
N ASN A 698 -10.00 -14.18 -5.66
CA ASN A 698 -10.34 -14.52 -4.28
C ASN A 698 -9.62 -13.63 -3.26
N ARG A 699 -8.35 -13.26 -3.48
CA ARG A 699 -7.66 -12.29 -2.61
C ARG A 699 -8.38 -10.94 -2.58
N ASN A 700 -8.77 -10.44 -3.76
CA ASN A 700 -9.52 -9.19 -3.90
C ASN A 700 -10.87 -9.28 -3.18
N TYR A 701 -11.62 -10.35 -3.42
CA TYR A 701 -12.90 -10.61 -2.79
C TYR A 701 -12.80 -10.65 -1.25
N GLN A 702 -11.83 -11.40 -0.71
CA GLN A 702 -11.65 -11.53 0.75
C GLN A 702 -11.36 -10.18 1.43
N LEU A 703 -10.47 -9.37 0.85
CA LEU A 703 -10.14 -8.06 1.41
C LEU A 703 -11.30 -7.07 1.21
N TYR A 704 -12.02 -7.14 0.09
CA TYR A 704 -13.23 -6.36 -0.11
C TYR A 704 -14.32 -6.73 0.91
N GLN A 705 -14.51 -8.01 1.23
CA GLN A 705 -15.50 -8.41 2.22
C GLN A 705 -15.20 -7.85 3.60
N LYS A 706 -13.91 -7.75 3.95
CA LYS A 706 -13.43 -7.19 5.21
C LYS A 706 -13.53 -5.67 5.27
N ASP A 707 -13.02 -4.98 4.26
CA ASP A 707 -12.80 -3.53 4.31
C ASP A 707 -13.85 -2.72 3.55
N LYS A 708 -14.65 -3.38 2.70
CA LYS A 708 -15.57 -2.77 1.72
C LYS A 708 -14.89 -1.76 0.80
N LYS A 709 -13.61 -2.02 0.51
CA LYS A 709 -12.73 -1.20 -0.32
C LYS A 709 -11.96 -2.08 -1.31
N MET A 710 -11.72 -1.53 -2.49
CA MET A 710 -10.75 -2.05 -3.45
C MET A 710 -9.46 -1.25 -3.30
N TRP A 711 -8.33 -1.95 -3.24
CA TRP A 711 -7.03 -1.36 -2.92
C TRP A 711 -6.15 -1.27 -4.16
N GLU A 712 -5.17 -0.36 -4.10
CA GLU A 712 -4.14 -0.18 -5.12
C GLU A 712 -3.30 -1.45 -5.31
N LYS A 713 -2.84 -2.04 -4.20
CA LYS A 713 -1.96 -3.22 -4.16
C LYS A 713 -2.31 -4.15 -3.00
N TYR A 714 -1.93 -5.43 -3.13
CA TYR A 714 -2.32 -6.50 -2.21
C TYR A 714 -1.11 -7.28 -1.74
N ASP A 715 -1.09 -7.68 -0.45
CA ASP A 715 -0.16 -8.70 0.00
C ASP A 715 -0.62 -10.06 -0.53
N VAL A 716 0.22 -10.68 -1.36
CA VAL A 716 -0.11 -11.97 -1.97
C VAL A 716 0.57 -13.15 -1.29
N ALA A 717 1.49 -12.89 -0.35
CA ALA A 717 2.47 -13.86 0.11
C ALA A 717 1.93 -14.88 1.12
N LYS A 718 0.93 -14.50 1.92
CA LYS A 718 0.38 -15.33 3.00
C LYS A 718 -1.07 -15.68 2.73
N ALA A 719 -1.56 -16.83 3.22
CA ALA A 719 -2.94 -17.24 3.00
C ALA A 719 -3.93 -16.25 3.66
N TYR A 720 -3.66 -15.87 4.91
CA TYR A 720 -4.45 -14.88 5.62
C TYR A 720 -4.28 -13.48 5.02
N VAL A 721 -5.34 -12.69 5.11
CA VAL A 721 -5.39 -11.34 4.57
C VAL A 721 -4.69 -10.36 5.51
N ARG A 722 -3.79 -9.53 4.97
CA ARG A 722 -3.18 -8.38 5.66
C ARG A 722 -2.99 -7.21 4.71
N ALA A 723 -2.83 -6.01 5.28
CA ALA A 723 -2.59 -4.81 4.49
C ALA A 723 -1.23 -4.89 3.78
N ALA A 724 -1.22 -4.54 2.49
CA ALA A 724 0.01 -4.28 1.75
C ALA A 724 0.72 -3.03 2.29
N LYS A 725 2.05 -2.98 2.16
CA LYS A 725 2.90 -1.91 2.72
C LYS A 725 4.08 -1.60 1.79
N GLY A 726 4.84 -0.55 2.10
CA GLY A 726 6.05 -0.18 1.37
C GLY A 726 5.81 0.90 0.30
N GLY A 727 6.90 1.53 -0.12
CA GLY A 727 6.89 2.74 -0.96
C GLY A 727 6.90 4.04 -0.15
N GLU A 728 6.75 5.15 -0.86
CA GLU A 728 6.82 6.52 -0.30
C GLU A 728 5.47 7.02 0.26
N TYR A 729 4.37 6.31 0.03
CA TYR A 729 3.02 6.67 0.50
C TYR A 729 2.19 5.46 0.97
N GLU A 730 1.12 5.73 1.72
CA GLU A 730 0.20 4.71 2.26
C GLU A 730 -0.62 4.03 1.15
N ASN A 731 -1.06 2.78 1.35
CA ASN A 731 -1.86 2.06 0.34
C ASN A 731 -3.17 2.80 0.02
N GLN A 732 -3.44 3.06 -1.27
CA GLN A 732 -4.59 3.85 -1.70
C GLN A 732 -5.85 3.00 -1.94
N ALA A 733 -7.02 3.59 -1.72
CA ALA A 733 -8.31 2.96 -1.97
C ALA A 733 -9.00 3.56 -3.19
N GLY A 734 -9.66 2.70 -3.97
CA GLY A 734 -10.37 3.04 -5.19
C GLY A 734 -10.69 1.76 -5.96
N PHE A 735 -9.71 0.99 -6.43
CA PHE A 735 -8.60 1.54 -7.18
C PHE A 735 -8.78 1.13 -8.65
N GLY A 736 -8.74 2.09 -9.57
CA GLY A 736 -9.17 1.95 -10.96
C GLY A 736 -8.71 0.67 -11.66
N TRP A 737 -7.41 0.38 -11.68
CA TRP A 737 -6.90 -0.83 -12.34
C TRP A 737 -7.32 -2.15 -11.67
N THR A 738 -7.62 -2.14 -10.37
CA THR A 738 -7.89 -3.35 -9.58
C THR A 738 -9.33 -3.72 -9.82
N ASN A 739 -10.19 -2.70 -9.80
CA ASN A 739 -11.58 -2.79 -10.24
C ASN A 739 -11.63 -3.31 -11.67
N GLY A 740 -10.81 -2.77 -12.56
CA GLY A 740 -10.82 -3.16 -13.96
C GLY A 740 -10.37 -4.59 -14.21
N VAL A 741 -9.22 -4.97 -13.64
CA VAL A 741 -8.68 -6.34 -13.72
C VAL A 741 -9.63 -7.36 -13.13
N VAL A 742 -10.21 -7.09 -11.95
CA VAL A 742 -11.07 -8.08 -11.29
C VAL A 742 -12.36 -8.30 -12.07
N LEU A 743 -12.95 -7.25 -12.64
CA LEU A 743 -14.15 -7.36 -13.49
C LEU A 743 -13.84 -8.13 -14.78
N ASP A 744 -12.74 -7.77 -15.47
CA ASP A 744 -12.30 -8.45 -16.70
C ASP A 744 -12.06 -9.95 -16.47
N LEU A 745 -11.37 -10.31 -15.39
CA LEU A 745 -11.12 -11.72 -15.03
C LEU A 745 -12.40 -12.47 -14.63
N MET A 746 -13.30 -11.84 -13.89
CA MET A 746 -14.58 -12.44 -13.50
C MET A 746 -15.48 -12.69 -14.71
N VAL A 747 -15.50 -11.80 -15.70
CA VAL A 747 -16.22 -12.03 -16.96
C VAL A 747 -15.53 -13.12 -17.79
N THR A 748 -14.21 -13.05 -17.95
CA THR A 748 -13.40 -14.00 -18.72
C THR A 748 -13.57 -15.44 -18.22
N TYR A 749 -13.62 -15.64 -16.90
CA TYR A 749 -13.77 -16.95 -16.28
C TYR A 749 -15.13 -17.12 -15.58
N SER A 750 -16.17 -16.44 -16.05
CA SER A 750 -17.52 -16.37 -15.48
C SER A 750 -18.15 -17.73 -15.13
N LYS A 751 -17.82 -18.77 -15.89
CA LYS A 751 -18.33 -20.14 -15.70
C LYS A 751 -17.50 -20.99 -14.75
N ARG A 752 -16.26 -20.59 -14.43
CA ARG A 752 -15.25 -21.41 -13.73
C ARG A 752 -14.82 -20.84 -12.38
N LEU A 753 -14.75 -19.53 -12.23
CA LEU A 753 -14.38 -18.89 -10.96
C LEU A 753 -15.43 -19.17 -9.89
N THR A 754 -14.97 -19.45 -8.68
CA THR A 754 -15.83 -19.57 -7.50
C THR A 754 -15.14 -18.96 -6.29
N VAL A 755 -15.92 -18.55 -5.29
CA VAL A 755 -15.34 -18.18 -3.99
C VAL A 755 -14.73 -19.43 -3.33
N ASP A 756 -13.51 -19.28 -2.82
CA ASP A 756 -12.86 -20.29 -1.99
C ASP A 756 -13.59 -20.38 -0.63
N SER A 757 -14.58 -21.26 -0.51
CA SER A 757 -15.25 -21.50 0.77
C SER A 757 -14.39 -22.38 1.69
N ALA A 758 -14.27 -21.99 2.96
CA ALA A 758 -13.54 -22.76 3.98
C ALA A 758 -14.04 -24.22 4.11
N GLU A 759 -15.30 -24.49 3.75
CA GLU A 759 -15.88 -25.83 3.78
C GLU A 759 -15.30 -26.78 2.73
N ARG A 760 -14.88 -26.30 1.54
CA ARG A 760 -14.34 -27.18 0.49
C ARG A 760 -12.95 -27.72 0.81
N GLN A 761 -12.21 -27.08 1.71
CA GLN A 761 -10.92 -27.60 2.20
C GLN A 761 -11.08 -28.82 3.12
N SER A 762 -12.27 -29.08 3.66
CA SER A 762 -12.53 -30.24 4.52
C SER A 762 -12.84 -31.55 3.76
N VAL A 763 -13.14 -31.47 2.45
CA VAL A 763 -13.63 -32.61 1.65
C VAL A 763 -12.52 -33.29 0.85
N ALA A 764 -11.37 -32.65 0.64
CA ALA A 764 -10.23 -33.27 -0.02
C ALA A 764 -9.34 -34.05 0.99
N ARG A 765 -9.80 -35.22 1.42
CA ARG A 765 -8.91 -36.21 2.07
C ARG A 765 -8.09 -36.94 1.00
N PRO A 766 -6.75 -37.07 1.13
CA PRO A 766 -5.98 -38.01 0.34
C PRO A 766 -6.39 -39.45 0.65
N ALA A 767 -6.31 -40.35 -0.34
CA ALA A 767 -6.56 -41.78 -0.18
C ALA A 767 -5.64 -42.41 0.90
N PRO A 768 -6.12 -43.40 1.67
CA PRO A 768 -5.41 -43.90 2.84
C PRO A 768 -4.20 -44.77 2.43
N GLN A 769 -3.01 -44.40 2.89
CA GLN A 769 -1.90 -45.34 3.02
C GLN A 769 -1.91 -45.95 4.43
N VAL A 770 -1.80 -47.27 4.47
CA VAL A 770 -1.78 -48.11 5.68
C VAL A 770 -0.40 -48.04 6.33
N VAL A 771 -0.29 -47.52 7.55
CA VAL A 771 0.82 -47.80 8.47
C VAL A 771 0.30 -47.86 9.92
N VAL A 772 0.83 -48.82 10.68
CA VAL A 772 0.45 -49.32 12.00
C VAL A 772 0.84 -48.36 13.15
N ASN A 773 0.01 -48.31 14.20
CA ASN A 773 0.05 -47.39 15.35
C ASN A 773 1.19 -47.63 16.37
N ALA A 774 1.62 -46.53 17.02
CA ALA A 774 1.97 -46.44 18.44
C ALA A 774 1.53 -45.05 18.99
N PRO A 775 1.11 -44.91 20.26
CA PRO A 775 0.38 -43.74 20.75
C PRO A 775 1.33 -42.68 21.28
N ASP A 776 1.12 -41.40 20.93
CA ASP A 776 1.90 -40.32 21.51
C ASP A 776 1.07 -39.14 22.01
N THR A 777 1.50 -38.63 23.15
CA THR A 777 0.75 -37.90 24.19
C THR A 777 0.46 -36.42 23.87
N ALA A 778 0.60 -36.01 22.61
CA ALA A 778 0.45 -34.61 22.19
C ALA A 778 -1.01 -34.14 22.01
N ALA A 779 -1.98 -35.05 21.93
CA ALA A 779 -3.39 -34.70 21.68
C ALA A 779 -4.10 -34.04 22.87
N VAL A 780 -3.55 -34.15 24.08
CA VAL A 780 -4.16 -33.59 25.31
C VAL A 780 -3.81 -32.10 25.50
N ILE A 781 -2.70 -31.64 24.94
CA ILE A 781 -2.26 -30.23 25.06
C ILE A 781 -2.97 -29.33 24.03
N ALA A 782 -3.30 -29.85 22.85
CA ALA A 782 -4.00 -29.09 21.80
C ALA A 782 -5.47 -28.73 22.16
N ALA A 783 -6.12 -29.54 23.01
CA ALA A 783 -7.48 -29.29 23.47
C ALA A 783 -7.56 -28.09 24.43
N LEU A 784 -6.51 -27.82 25.22
CA LEU A 784 -6.47 -26.71 26.19
C LEU A 784 -6.19 -25.34 25.53
N THR A 785 -5.59 -25.32 24.34
CA THR A 785 -5.34 -24.07 23.59
C THR A 785 -6.52 -23.57 22.78
N LEU A 786 -7.48 -24.45 22.45
CA LEU A 786 -8.67 -24.10 21.65
C LEU A 786 -9.71 -23.34 22.50
N ASP A 787 -9.83 -23.69 23.78
CA ASP A 787 -10.75 -23.02 24.72
C ASP A 787 -10.32 -21.58 25.04
N LYS A 788 -9.01 -21.31 25.13
CA LYS A 788 -8.47 -19.93 25.34
C LYS A 788 -8.76 -18.98 24.17
N LEU A 789 -8.91 -19.50 22.95
CA LEU A 789 -9.14 -18.70 21.74
C LEU A 789 -10.63 -18.37 21.52
N ILE A 790 -11.51 -19.29 21.92
CA ILE A 790 -12.97 -19.11 21.86
C ILE A 790 -13.43 -18.08 22.91
N ILE A 791 -12.86 -18.12 24.12
CA ILE A 791 -13.19 -17.17 25.20
C ILE A 791 -12.76 -15.73 24.84
N ARG A 792 -11.58 -15.54 24.20
CA ARG A 792 -11.13 -14.22 23.73
C ARG A 792 -11.99 -13.65 22.60
N SER A 793 -12.59 -14.50 21.76
CA SER A 793 -13.51 -14.10 20.69
C SER A 793 -14.85 -13.62 21.25
N LEU A 794 -15.40 -14.34 22.23
CA LEU A 794 -16.67 -14.01 22.89
C LEU A 794 -16.62 -12.68 23.65
N VAL A 795 -15.51 -12.38 24.34
CA VAL A 795 -15.33 -11.11 25.08
C VAL A 795 -15.24 -9.89 24.15
N ARG A 796 -14.62 -10.03 22.97
CA ARG A 796 -14.55 -8.95 21.97
C ARG A 796 -15.90 -8.68 21.30
N SER A 797 -16.68 -9.73 21.02
CA SER A 797 -18.04 -9.57 20.48
C SER A 797 -18.99 -8.91 21.48
N LEU A 798 -18.87 -9.18 22.79
CA LEU A 798 -19.67 -8.52 23.83
C LEU A 798 -19.32 -7.02 23.98
N SER A 799 -18.04 -6.67 23.91
CA SER A 799 -17.57 -5.27 23.98
C SER A 799 -18.07 -4.42 22.79
N SER A 800 -18.17 -5.03 21.61
CA SER A 800 -18.67 -4.33 20.42
C SER A 800 -20.20 -4.20 20.39
N PHE A 801 -20.94 -5.12 21.03
CA PHE A 801 -22.40 -5.02 21.14
C PHE A 801 -22.84 -3.93 22.14
N LEU A 802 -22.02 -3.65 23.16
CA LEU A 802 -22.28 -2.61 24.16
C LEU A 802 -21.95 -1.18 23.68
N LYS A 803 -21.26 -1.01 22.54
CA LYS A 803 -20.90 0.30 21.98
C LYS A 803 -21.90 0.85 20.95
N CYS A 804 -22.94 0.09 20.62
CA CYS A 804 -23.94 0.52 19.65
C CYS A 804 -25.35 0.25 20.20
N TYR A 805 -25.88 1.15 21.02
CA TYR A 805 -27.26 1.66 20.97
C TYR A 805 -27.35 2.82 22.00
N PRO A 806 -28.01 3.95 21.69
CA PRO A 806 -27.94 5.17 22.48
C PRO A 806 -28.57 5.05 23.88
#